data_AF-A0A7X7FMX6-F1
#
_entry.id   AF-A0A7X7FMX6-F1
#
_cell.length_a   1.000
_cell.length_b   1.000
_cell.length_c   1.000
_cell.angle_alpha   90.00
_cell.angle_beta   90.00
_cell.angle_gamma   90.00
#
_symmetry.space_group_name_H-M   'P 1'
#
loop_
_entity.id
_entity.type
_entity.pdbx_description
1 polymer ?
#
loop_
_entity_poly.entity_id
_entity_poly.type
_entity_poly.pdbx_seq_one_letter_code
_entity_poly.pdbx_strand_id
1 'polypeptide(L)'
;MLRPNWAIPACFVETIVLAVLTNAQPALPQTTAGGPDQTVTAEQRKQIEAAKSVADLTSLAKQYLLVHKEAAARLCVEQICVKEPKLLTDPEPQTSSRPWNDFWFTCRAEMQAKKLAPKDAAGRLELARWLKQGGVFGPARGLVNEALQIDPGLSEAKALLAELEPPAQLDFRYALTKPVFLTEYMDQNVKVEAGRGYLLLLAPVRYRATEVRLSLIPGTIKVSADVGKMARVLGLLLTEEPPKGDPRATGGTGGAIVTPIQPTVPTPAVPPDQVPDTFTTTFYERLQIELKDGLPTLTWHNTYTSRPTNPADRATGGSRTTGGTRGSAGGLSAREALAEKRGEMPANGWLGLLIKFPEDANTLTIELPEAPPESIDLNLLKLTQQQQASTGQPSTIKPDDSFKAISKFATDSSAPTAQLATAWIGQHASAQTGSAGQVSATEIEAVRVLLAAGGHPDRRVRQAGFEGLMQHSGALPDEALDFLREEADEKTLAGLLDQVDVALSAGASLDPAATASVAPGATSEPVLGKILETMPASQAPANAFVILGACINSRRSQARQEALRILLNDGSQQSLQILAVPELRKDAQKTLAAQFAKIKNPDMKAAVLRLLLVNPESATVTTCLAACGDLAVKVSTDDDPLLTALQADNEKVNAKAKEALLLLLSRSDLSAIADSQKFTELLKSVEFENEKMPAVRSALLAMAAAQLRLPYQAPFARATKSGPSSPEQQAGGCETVLAKGAVDPKINQASAEKAALMLVASGRLEALKKQFIESKDVDRCVGIIRMLAKTKELWQRESLPVFLAAALGNENEEVRKETLSTLAILHDNCDKNNRWRINLAVRQGLDINKAVDLTFDPTTRIAEQATALIKRTVGMTLEEARDFDASTTAPARVTCLTERIVGGRTKNPVGQYACLVLVDAEVTAQPGAAQRPAQAAPTSRTNVPLTSARVTIKRGSGDALEILADDVEIGRQGDQADAGGDTAGQTQPGSLSANPAELLIEALRSDDARREGFAGKVDLRTLRDSLRQEKCELRPEPLGGWSAELNINTQGTSDNPIRIVAAKIILQPLNP
;
A
#
# COMPACT_ATOMS: atom_id res chain seq x y z
N MET A 1 37.45 -25.85 -74.32
CA MET A 1 37.27 -26.66 -73.10
C MET A 1 38.53 -26.56 -72.25
N LEU A 2 38.33 -26.05 -71.03
CA LEU A 2 39.00 -26.31 -69.74
C LEU A 2 40.52 -26.62 -69.64
N ARG A 3 41.10 -25.79 -68.74
CA ARG A 3 42.28 -25.90 -67.86
C ARG A 3 43.67 -25.65 -68.44
N PRO A 4 44.43 -24.83 -67.71
CA PRO A 4 45.83 -25.14 -67.44
C PRO A 4 46.14 -25.16 -65.93
N ASN A 5 46.94 -26.15 -65.57
CA ASN A 5 47.88 -26.10 -64.46
C ASN A 5 49.22 -25.53 -64.97
N TRP A 6 49.99 -24.94 -64.06
CA TRP A 6 51.46 -24.90 -63.88
C TRP A 6 51.79 -23.54 -63.23
N ALA A 7 52.02 -23.49 -61.92
CA ALA A 7 53.28 -23.78 -61.19
C ALA A 7 54.15 -22.52 -61.02
N ILE A 8 54.29 -22.01 -59.79
CA ILE A 8 55.53 -21.44 -59.22
C ILE A 8 55.56 -21.79 -57.70
N PRO A 9 56.72 -22.19 -57.13
CA PRO A 9 56.86 -22.73 -55.77
C PRO A 9 57.27 -21.68 -54.71
N ALA A 10 57.19 -22.13 -53.46
CA ALA A 10 57.53 -21.49 -52.19
C ALA A 10 58.72 -20.52 -52.18
N CYS A 11 58.50 -19.33 -51.59
CA CYS A 11 59.44 -18.56 -50.75
C CYS A 11 58.78 -17.20 -50.43
N PHE A 12 57.94 -17.08 -49.38
CA PHE A 12 57.63 -15.79 -48.69
C PHE A 12 56.71 -15.99 -47.46
N VAL A 13 56.92 -17.04 -46.67
CA VAL A 13 56.24 -17.25 -45.37
C VAL A 13 57.29 -17.69 -44.35
N GLU A 14 58.18 -16.77 -43.95
CA GLU A 14 59.04 -16.94 -42.75
C GLU A 14 59.74 -15.61 -42.37
N THR A 15 58.96 -14.62 -41.92
CA THR A 15 59.36 -13.46 -41.08
C THR A 15 58.12 -12.58 -40.95
N ILE A 16 57.19 -12.83 -40.02
CA ILE A 16 57.17 -12.31 -38.64
C ILE A 16 56.34 -13.31 -37.81
N VAL A 17 57.00 -14.34 -37.26
CA VAL A 17 56.42 -15.30 -36.29
C VAL A 17 57.18 -15.26 -34.95
N LEU A 18 58.19 -14.40 -34.77
CA LEU A 18 58.88 -14.21 -33.49
C LEU A 18 58.90 -12.73 -33.08
N ALA A 19 57.79 -12.24 -32.50
CA ALA A 19 57.79 -11.02 -31.67
C ALA A 19 56.58 -10.83 -30.73
N VAL A 20 55.59 -11.74 -30.65
CA VAL A 20 54.43 -11.59 -29.72
C VAL A 20 54.23 -12.80 -28.79
N LEU A 21 55.24 -13.67 -28.65
CA LEU A 21 55.16 -14.90 -27.84
C LEU A 21 56.04 -14.91 -26.58
N THR A 22 56.35 -13.76 -25.99
CA THR A 22 56.90 -13.72 -24.62
C THR A 22 56.29 -12.59 -23.79
N ASN A 23 55.73 -12.97 -22.64
CA ASN A 23 55.09 -12.18 -21.58
C ASN A 23 53.67 -11.62 -21.85
N ALA A 24 52.70 -12.54 -21.85
CA ALA A 24 51.38 -12.26 -21.27
C ALA A 24 50.90 -13.51 -20.52
N GLN A 25 51.27 -13.62 -19.23
CA GLN A 25 50.47 -14.41 -18.30
C GLN A 25 49.05 -13.82 -18.31
N PRO A 26 47.97 -14.62 -18.36
CA PRO A 26 46.65 -14.12 -18.00
C PRO A 26 46.68 -13.94 -16.48
N ALA A 27 47.16 -12.79 -16.03
CA ALA A 27 46.84 -12.32 -14.71
C ALA A 27 45.33 -12.15 -14.67
N LEU A 28 44.67 -12.88 -13.75
CA LEU A 28 43.39 -12.48 -13.19
C LEU A 28 43.43 -10.95 -13.00
N PRO A 29 42.41 -10.18 -13.40
CA PRO A 29 42.39 -8.75 -13.08
C PRO A 29 42.28 -8.62 -11.55
N GLN A 30 43.44 -8.53 -10.91
CA GLN A 30 43.59 -7.91 -9.60
C GLN A 30 43.40 -6.42 -9.85
N THR A 31 42.22 -5.91 -9.50
CA THR A 31 41.99 -4.49 -9.27
C THR A 31 43.03 -4.00 -8.25
N THR A 32 44.11 -3.39 -8.73
CA THR A 32 45.05 -2.63 -7.89
C THR A 32 45.51 -1.35 -8.60
N ALA A 33 45.39 -0.25 -7.85
CA ALA A 33 45.71 1.17 -8.13
C ALA A 33 44.68 1.94 -8.98
N GLY A 34 43.95 2.94 -8.49
CA GLY A 34 43.86 3.57 -7.17
C GLY A 34 42.93 4.79 -7.24
N GLY A 35 41.72 4.66 -6.70
CA GLY A 35 40.76 5.76 -6.44
C GLY A 35 40.12 5.55 -5.06
N PRO A 36 39.73 6.63 -4.34
CA PRO A 36 39.48 6.58 -2.89
C PRO A 36 38.24 5.79 -2.43
N ASP A 37 37.39 5.27 -3.31
CA ASP A 37 36.08 4.68 -2.94
C ASP A 37 35.97 3.14 -3.00
N GLN A 38 37.04 2.40 -3.29
CA GLN A 38 36.97 0.92 -3.40
C GLN A 38 37.23 0.14 -2.09
N THR A 39 37.52 0.82 -0.96
CA THR A 39 37.85 0.13 0.30
C THR A 39 36.78 0.32 1.37
N VAL A 40 36.29 -0.81 1.93
CA VAL A 40 35.32 -0.78 3.04
C VAL A 40 36.01 -0.22 4.29
N THR A 41 35.56 0.95 4.75
CA THR A 41 36.09 1.61 5.95
C THR A 41 35.83 0.77 7.21
N ALA A 42 36.65 0.97 8.25
CA ALA A 42 36.51 0.27 9.53
C ALA A 42 35.14 0.52 10.19
N GLU A 43 34.59 1.72 10.02
CA GLU A 43 33.28 2.10 10.54
C GLU A 43 32.14 1.39 9.82
N GLN A 44 32.22 1.25 8.49
CA GLN A 44 31.26 0.47 7.71
C GLN A 44 31.30 -1.02 8.08
N ARG A 45 32.50 -1.61 8.25
CA ARG A 45 32.61 -3.00 8.73
C ARG A 45 31.95 -3.17 10.08
N LYS A 46 32.18 -2.26 11.02
CA LYS A 46 31.55 -2.28 12.34
C LYS A 46 30.02 -2.19 12.27
N GLN A 47 29.48 -1.37 11.37
CA GLN A 47 28.02 -1.26 11.17
C GLN A 47 27.42 -2.54 10.55
N ILE A 48 28.14 -3.17 9.60
CA ILE A 48 27.69 -4.41 8.96
C ILE A 48 27.74 -5.58 9.95
N GLU A 49 28.80 -5.68 10.75
CA GLU A 49 28.94 -6.71 11.79
C GLU A 49 27.93 -6.53 12.94
N ALA A 50 27.51 -5.30 13.23
CA ALA A 50 26.51 -5.01 14.26
C ALA A 50 25.07 -5.39 13.85
N ALA A 51 24.80 -5.62 12.56
CA ALA A 51 23.47 -5.95 12.07
C ALA A 51 23.05 -7.37 12.49
N LYS A 52 21.96 -7.49 13.26
CA LYS A 52 21.53 -8.77 13.84
C LYS A 52 20.70 -9.61 12.87
N SER A 53 19.85 -9.00 12.05
CA SER A 53 18.97 -9.73 11.12
C SER A 53 19.37 -9.59 9.64
N VAL A 54 18.82 -10.47 8.80
CA VAL A 54 18.94 -10.40 7.32
C VAL A 54 18.23 -9.17 6.77
N ALA A 55 17.11 -8.76 7.37
CA ALA A 55 16.38 -7.56 6.99
C ALA A 55 17.22 -6.28 7.21
N ASP A 56 17.92 -6.20 8.35
CA ASP A 56 18.81 -5.07 8.66
C ASP A 56 19.96 -4.98 7.65
N LEU A 57 20.61 -6.12 7.36
CA LEU A 57 21.68 -6.19 6.36
C LEU A 57 21.19 -5.82 4.96
N THR A 58 19.97 -6.21 4.60
CA THR A 58 19.35 -5.89 3.30
C THR A 58 19.05 -4.40 3.18
N SER A 59 18.53 -3.79 4.25
CA SER A 59 18.31 -2.33 4.31
C SER A 59 19.63 -1.57 4.21
N LEU A 60 20.66 -2.00 4.95
CA LEU A 60 21.98 -1.39 4.94
C LEU A 60 22.65 -1.51 3.54
N ALA A 61 22.52 -2.67 2.89
CA ALA A 61 23.01 -2.89 1.53
C ALA A 61 22.37 -1.93 0.52
N LYS A 62 21.03 -1.78 0.58
CA LYS A 62 20.29 -0.83 -0.26
C LYS A 62 20.74 0.61 0.00
N GLN A 63 20.95 0.98 1.26
CA GLN A 63 21.42 2.31 1.62
C GLN A 63 22.82 2.59 1.08
N TYR A 64 23.76 1.65 1.21
CA TYR A 64 25.10 1.81 0.66
C TYR A 64 25.10 1.88 -0.87
N LEU A 65 24.26 1.10 -1.54
CA LEU A 65 24.10 1.16 -2.99
C LEU A 65 23.57 2.54 -3.43
N LEU A 66 22.65 3.12 -2.68
CA LEU A 66 22.05 4.43 -2.96
C LEU A 66 23.06 5.59 -2.82
N VAL A 67 24.12 5.42 -2.01
CA VAL A 67 25.21 6.39 -1.83
C VAL A 67 26.47 5.99 -2.64
N HIS A 68 26.33 5.09 -3.63
CA HIS A 68 27.41 4.63 -4.51
C HIS A 68 28.59 3.93 -3.80
N LYS A 69 28.35 3.35 -2.62
CA LYS A 69 29.35 2.62 -1.82
C LYS A 69 29.26 1.12 -2.07
N GLU A 70 29.54 0.71 -3.30
CA GLU A 70 29.31 -0.67 -3.76
C GLU A 70 30.09 -1.74 -2.99
N ALA A 71 31.34 -1.45 -2.59
CA ALA A 71 32.15 -2.40 -1.83
C ALA A 71 31.51 -2.77 -0.46
N ALA A 72 30.93 -1.78 0.23
CA ALA A 72 30.23 -2.01 1.49
C ALA A 72 28.90 -2.76 1.27
N ALA A 73 28.16 -2.41 0.21
CA ALA A 73 26.94 -3.10 -0.17
C ALA A 73 27.20 -4.57 -0.54
N ARG A 74 28.29 -4.88 -1.25
CA ARG A 74 28.70 -6.25 -1.61
C ARG A 74 28.97 -7.08 -0.35
N LEU A 75 29.70 -6.50 0.62
CA LEU A 75 29.99 -7.18 1.88
C LEU A 75 28.73 -7.48 2.70
N CYS A 76 27.70 -6.62 2.65
CA CYS A 76 26.39 -6.94 3.22
C CYS A 76 25.74 -8.14 2.55
N VAL A 77 25.74 -8.21 1.21
CA VAL A 77 25.14 -9.32 0.46
C VAL A 77 25.85 -10.64 0.75
N GLU A 78 27.18 -10.62 0.82
CA GLU A 78 27.97 -11.78 1.24
C GLU A 78 27.56 -12.26 2.64
N GLN A 79 27.43 -11.35 3.61
CA GLN A 79 26.98 -11.68 4.97
C GLN A 79 25.54 -12.20 5.02
N ILE A 80 24.64 -11.68 4.17
CA ILE A 80 23.28 -12.21 4.04
C ILE A 80 23.32 -13.66 3.56
N CYS A 81 24.07 -13.96 2.50
CA CYS A 81 24.20 -15.32 1.98
C CYS A 81 24.94 -16.27 2.93
N VAL A 82 25.79 -15.77 3.84
CA VAL A 82 26.38 -16.56 4.93
C VAL A 82 25.34 -16.89 6.00
N LYS A 83 24.53 -15.92 6.42
CA LYS A 83 23.46 -16.13 7.42
C LYS A 83 22.32 -17.01 6.90
N GLU A 84 21.98 -16.88 5.62
CA GLU A 84 20.90 -17.64 4.98
C GLU A 84 21.35 -18.19 3.60
N PRO A 85 22.00 -19.38 3.58
CA PRO A 85 22.60 -19.94 2.36
C PRO A 85 21.62 -20.22 1.22
N LYS A 86 20.33 -20.43 1.53
CA LYS A 86 19.28 -20.66 0.52
C LYS A 86 19.10 -19.45 -0.40
N LEU A 87 19.33 -18.24 0.13
CA LEU A 87 19.29 -17.02 -0.65
C LEU A 87 20.46 -16.90 -1.63
N LEU A 88 21.44 -17.80 -1.67
CA LEU A 88 22.50 -17.74 -2.67
C LEU A 88 22.04 -18.23 -4.04
N THR A 89 21.14 -19.21 -4.10
CA THR A 89 20.63 -19.86 -5.35
C THR A 89 19.18 -19.56 -5.66
N ASP A 90 18.46 -18.86 -4.79
CA ASP A 90 17.09 -18.38 -5.00
C ASP A 90 16.92 -17.58 -6.31
N PRO A 91 16.08 -18.04 -7.25
CA PRO A 91 15.83 -17.35 -8.52
C PRO A 91 14.78 -16.22 -8.41
N GLU A 92 14.13 -15.99 -7.26
CA GLU A 92 13.06 -14.99 -7.15
C GLU A 92 13.57 -13.53 -7.31
N PRO A 93 13.01 -12.75 -8.25
CA PRO A 93 13.31 -11.32 -8.41
C PRO A 93 12.96 -10.52 -7.15
N GLN A 94 13.78 -9.52 -6.83
CA GLN A 94 13.58 -8.65 -5.68
C GLN A 94 12.70 -7.44 -6.05
N THR A 95 11.54 -7.30 -5.40
CA THR A 95 10.46 -6.35 -5.73
C THR A 95 10.75 -4.87 -5.43
N SER A 96 11.90 -4.52 -4.84
CA SER A 96 12.10 -3.16 -4.29
C SER A 96 12.66 -2.11 -5.26
N SER A 97 13.43 -2.51 -6.28
CA SER A 97 13.90 -1.64 -7.39
C SER A 97 14.82 -2.42 -8.33
N ARG A 98 14.84 -2.05 -9.63
CA ARG A 98 15.71 -2.68 -10.64
C ARG A 98 17.21 -2.57 -10.32
N PRO A 99 17.77 -1.40 -9.92
CA PRO A 99 19.19 -1.31 -9.55
C PRO A 99 19.55 -2.24 -8.39
N TRP A 100 18.65 -2.39 -7.42
CA TRP A 100 18.85 -3.33 -6.32
C TRP A 100 18.81 -4.79 -6.81
N ASN A 101 17.83 -5.15 -7.64
CA ASN A 101 17.72 -6.50 -8.18
C ASN A 101 18.96 -6.88 -9.02
N ASP A 102 19.39 -5.99 -9.92
CA ASP A 102 20.58 -6.19 -10.75
C ASP A 102 21.83 -6.38 -9.87
N PHE A 103 22.02 -5.52 -8.87
CA PHE A 103 23.14 -5.63 -7.93
C PHE A 103 23.11 -6.93 -7.10
N TRP A 104 21.93 -7.27 -6.57
CA TRP A 104 21.70 -8.47 -5.75
C TRP A 104 22.05 -9.76 -6.50
N PHE A 105 21.53 -9.92 -7.71
CA PHE A 105 21.79 -11.09 -8.55
C PHE A 105 23.23 -11.12 -9.07
N THR A 106 23.79 -9.98 -9.47
CA THR A 106 25.18 -9.89 -9.95
C THR A 106 26.17 -10.31 -8.87
N CYS A 107 26.04 -9.77 -7.65
CA CYS A 107 26.92 -10.12 -6.53
C CYS A 107 26.85 -11.62 -6.19
N ARG A 108 25.64 -12.20 -6.19
CA ARG A 108 25.45 -13.63 -5.94
C ARG A 108 26.00 -14.50 -7.08
N ALA A 109 25.86 -14.07 -8.33
CA ALA A 109 26.47 -14.76 -9.45
C ALA A 109 27.99 -14.75 -9.36
N GLU A 110 28.62 -13.62 -9.01
CA GLU A 110 30.07 -13.58 -8.78
C GLU A 110 30.50 -14.57 -7.68
N MET A 111 29.74 -14.65 -6.58
CA MET A 111 30.01 -15.62 -5.51
C MET A 111 29.87 -17.09 -5.97
N GLN A 112 28.91 -17.38 -6.85
CA GLN A 112 28.74 -18.72 -7.44
C GLN A 112 29.81 -19.02 -8.49
N ALA A 113 30.16 -18.06 -9.34
CA ALA A 113 31.20 -18.19 -10.36
C ALA A 113 32.57 -18.50 -9.75
N LYS A 114 32.89 -17.90 -8.59
CA LYS A 114 34.11 -18.22 -7.81
C LYS A 114 34.17 -19.68 -7.33
N LYS A 115 33.03 -20.38 -7.24
CA LYS A 115 32.97 -21.80 -6.86
C LYS A 115 33.07 -22.75 -8.06
N LEU A 116 32.91 -22.25 -9.28
CA LEU A 116 33.04 -23.04 -10.51
C LEU A 116 34.51 -23.23 -10.88
N ALA A 117 34.82 -24.35 -11.54
CA ALA A 117 36.17 -24.57 -12.07
C ALA A 117 36.46 -23.58 -13.22
N PRO A 118 37.73 -23.14 -13.43
CA PRO A 118 38.07 -22.16 -14.48
C PRO A 118 37.68 -22.56 -15.91
N LYS A 119 37.57 -23.86 -16.20
CA LYS A 119 37.20 -24.41 -17.53
C LYS A 119 35.80 -25.02 -17.58
N ASP A 120 34.95 -24.76 -16.58
CA ASP A 120 33.58 -25.27 -16.57
C ASP A 120 32.66 -24.38 -17.42
N ALA A 121 32.49 -24.74 -18.70
CA ALA A 121 31.60 -24.05 -19.63
C ALA A 121 30.11 -24.30 -19.30
N ALA A 122 29.77 -25.51 -18.85
CA ALA A 122 28.39 -25.90 -18.53
C ALA A 122 27.88 -25.15 -17.29
N GLY A 123 28.68 -25.09 -16.22
CA GLY A 123 28.34 -24.36 -15.01
C GLY A 123 28.17 -22.85 -15.24
N ARG A 124 28.99 -22.25 -16.12
CA ARG A 124 28.83 -20.84 -16.54
C ARG A 124 27.55 -20.62 -17.33
N LEU A 125 27.18 -21.56 -18.20
CA LEU A 125 25.93 -21.50 -18.95
C LEU A 125 24.71 -21.61 -18.02
N GLU A 126 24.73 -22.49 -17.02
CA GLU A 126 23.66 -22.58 -16.02
C GLU A 126 23.54 -21.30 -15.19
N LEU A 127 24.66 -20.72 -14.76
CA LEU A 127 24.67 -19.47 -14.02
C LEU A 127 24.14 -18.30 -14.87
N ALA A 128 24.44 -18.29 -16.17
CA ALA A 128 23.87 -17.32 -17.11
C ALA A 128 22.35 -17.47 -17.26
N ARG A 129 21.83 -18.71 -17.31
CA ARG A 129 20.37 -18.96 -17.30
C ARG A 129 19.72 -18.47 -16.01
N TRP A 130 20.38 -18.70 -14.88
CA TRP A 130 19.91 -18.25 -13.58
C TRP A 130 19.85 -16.71 -13.50
N LEU A 131 20.88 -16.01 -13.98
CA LEU A 131 20.87 -14.55 -14.09
C LEU A 131 19.80 -14.03 -15.05
N LYS A 132 19.57 -14.72 -16.17
CA LYS A 132 18.48 -14.40 -17.11
C LYS A 132 17.11 -14.54 -16.44
N GLN A 133 16.89 -15.60 -15.66
CA GLN A 133 15.65 -15.79 -14.88
C GLN A 133 15.46 -14.67 -13.86
N GLY A 134 16.55 -14.16 -13.26
CA GLY A 134 16.55 -12.98 -12.38
C GLY A 134 16.41 -11.63 -13.10
N GLY A 135 16.33 -11.60 -14.44
CA GLY A 135 16.21 -10.38 -15.24
C GLY A 135 17.52 -9.62 -15.48
N VAL A 136 18.68 -10.22 -15.16
CA VAL A 136 20.00 -9.58 -15.20
C VAL A 136 20.79 -10.01 -16.44
N PHE A 137 20.57 -9.30 -17.54
CA PHE A 137 21.02 -9.73 -18.88
C PHE A 137 22.50 -9.45 -19.20
N GLY A 138 23.07 -8.35 -18.69
CA GLY A 138 24.46 -7.97 -18.98
C GLY A 138 25.49 -8.96 -18.43
N PRO A 139 25.50 -9.18 -17.10
CA PRO A 139 26.29 -10.23 -16.47
C PRO A 139 26.03 -11.64 -17.02
N ALA A 140 24.77 -11.97 -17.37
CA ALA A 140 24.46 -13.24 -18.02
C ALA A 140 25.21 -13.39 -19.36
N ARG A 141 25.27 -12.33 -20.17
CA ARG A 141 25.98 -12.32 -21.45
C ARG A 141 27.48 -12.53 -21.27
N GLY A 142 28.08 -11.90 -20.25
CA GLY A 142 29.50 -12.10 -19.89
C GLY A 142 29.82 -13.58 -19.67
N LEU A 143 29.01 -14.28 -18.87
CA LEU A 143 29.18 -15.71 -18.60
C LEU A 143 28.95 -16.60 -19.83
N VAL A 144 28.00 -16.24 -20.71
CA VAL A 144 27.80 -16.96 -21.98
C VAL A 144 29.01 -16.80 -22.90
N ASN A 145 29.57 -15.60 -23.00
CA ASN A 145 30.78 -15.34 -23.78
C ASN A 145 31.97 -16.12 -23.22
N GLU A 146 32.15 -16.16 -21.90
CA GLU A 146 33.17 -17.00 -21.26
C GLU A 146 32.96 -18.49 -21.59
N ALA A 147 31.72 -18.98 -21.53
CA ALA A 147 31.41 -20.36 -21.89
C ALA A 147 31.75 -20.68 -23.36
N LEU A 148 31.46 -19.75 -24.28
CA LEU A 148 31.78 -19.90 -25.71
C LEU A 148 33.28 -19.75 -26.01
N GLN A 149 34.04 -19.01 -25.20
CA GLN A 149 35.50 -18.98 -25.29
C GLN A 149 36.13 -20.32 -24.86
N ILE A 150 35.53 -20.98 -23.86
CA ILE A 150 35.97 -22.30 -23.38
C ILE A 150 35.55 -23.39 -24.37
N ASP A 151 34.30 -23.37 -24.85
CA ASP A 151 33.75 -24.29 -25.84
C ASP A 151 32.94 -23.55 -26.93
N PRO A 152 33.57 -23.24 -28.08
CA PRO A 152 32.92 -22.58 -29.21
C PRO A 152 31.80 -23.41 -29.88
N GLY A 153 31.73 -24.71 -29.60
CA GLY A 153 30.76 -25.65 -30.15
C GLY A 153 29.42 -25.71 -29.41
N LEU A 154 29.33 -25.08 -28.23
CA LEU A 154 28.18 -25.20 -27.33
C LEU A 154 26.91 -24.51 -27.91
N SER A 155 26.05 -25.30 -28.55
CA SER A 155 24.84 -24.82 -29.25
C SER A 155 23.87 -24.09 -28.33
N GLU A 156 23.70 -24.57 -27.10
CA GLU A 156 22.83 -23.98 -26.10
C GLU A 156 23.30 -22.59 -25.65
N ALA A 157 24.61 -22.36 -25.60
CA ALA A 157 25.17 -21.05 -25.29
C ALA A 157 24.94 -20.05 -26.44
N LYS A 158 25.02 -20.50 -27.70
CA LYS A 158 24.68 -19.67 -28.87
C LYS A 158 23.19 -19.29 -28.88
N ALA A 159 22.32 -20.24 -28.54
CA ALA A 159 20.89 -19.97 -28.41
C ALA A 159 20.59 -18.95 -27.30
N LEU A 160 21.21 -19.12 -26.12
CA LEU A 160 21.04 -18.18 -25.02
C LEU A 160 21.63 -16.80 -25.36
N LEU A 161 22.77 -16.74 -26.06
CA LEU A 161 23.37 -15.47 -26.50
C LEU A 161 22.45 -14.68 -27.44
N ALA A 162 21.70 -15.37 -28.30
CA ALA A 162 20.72 -14.76 -29.20
C ALA A 162 19.51 -14.17 -28.45
N GLU A 163 19.20 -14.68 -27.26
CA GLU A 163 18.12 -14.18 -26.40
C GLU A 163 18.55 -13.00 -25.51
N LEU A 164 19.85 -12.73 -25.39
CA LEU A 164 20.42 -11.64 -24.60
C LEU A 164 20.74 -10.42 -25.48
N GLU A 165 20.31 -9.22 -25.07
CA GLU A 165 20.51 -7.98 -25.84
C GLU A 165 21.98 -7.77 -26.25
N PRO A 166 22.29 -7.61 -27.57
CA PRO A 166 23.64 -7.27 -28.03
C PRO A 166 24.10 -5.87 -27.60
N PRO A 167 25.42 -5.62 -27.51
CA PRO A 167 25.97 -4.30 -27.16
C PRO A 167 25.75 -3.23 -28.25
N ALA A 168 25.55 -3.65 -29.51
CA ALA A 168 25.15 -2.79 -30.63
C ALA A 168 24.10 -3.48 -31.49
N GLN A 169 23.08 -2.73 -31.90
CA GLN A 169 21.89 -3.26 -32.55
C GLN A 169 21.35 -2.26 -33.57
N LEU A 170 20.84 -2.72 -34.71
CA LEU A 170 20.12 -1.83 -35.64
C LEU A 170 18.75 -1.48 -35.08
N ASP A 171 18.35 -0.22 -35.22
CA ASP A 171 17.00 0.22 -34.86
C ASP A 171 16.52 1.31 -35.82
N PHE A 172 15.81 0.85 -36.85
CA PHE A 172 15.33 1.70 -37.94
C PHE A 172 14.10 2.54 -37.57
N ARG A 173 13.63 2.57 -36.31
CA ARG A 173 12.51 3.47 -35.92
C ARG A 173 12.81 4.94 -36.18
N TYR A 174 14.09 5.33 -36.25
CA TYR A 174 14.53 6.64 -36.74
C TYR A 174 13.95 6.99 -38.12
N ALA A 175 13.82 6.01 -39.01
CA ALA A 175 13.22 6.16 -40.33
C ALA A 175 11.74 6.56 -40.29
N LEU A 176 11.06 6.44 -39.15
CA LEU A 176 9.67 6.89 -38.93
C LEU A 176 9.54 8.38 -38.66
N THR A 177 10.66 9.11 -38.48
CA THR A 177 10.63 10.57 -38.31
C THR A 177 11.56 11.33 -39.24
N LYS A 178 12.60 10.67 -39.79
CA LYS A 178 13.62 11.31 -40.63
C LYS A 178 13.96 10.43 -41.83
N PRO A 179 14.31 11.03 -42.99
CA PRO A 179 14.73 10.26 -44.16
C PRO A 179 16.05 9.53 -43.87
N VAL A 180 16.12 8.23 -44.20
CA VAL A 180 17.35 7.43 -44.13
C VAL A 180 17.93 7.09 -45.49
N PHE A 181 17.18 7.28 -46.59
CA PHE A 181 17.75 7.22 -47.93
C PHE A 181 18.32 8.59 -48.28
N LEU A 182 19.60 8.63 -48.62
CA LEU A 182 20.32 9.86 -48.92
C LEU A 182 20.72 9.88 -50.40
N THR A 183 20.52 11.02 -51.05
CA THR A 183 21.02 11.29 -52.41
C THR A 183 22.49 11.74 -52.36
N GLU A 184 22.82 12.55 -51.35
CA GLU A 184 24.16 13.10 -51.09
C GLU A 184 24.38 13.26 -49.58
N TYR A 185 25.65 13.23 -49.16
CA TYR A 185 26.05 13.46 -47.77
C TYR A 185 27.30 14.36 -47.73
N MET A 186 27.42 15.27 -46.75
CA MET A 186 28.55 16.20 -46.64
C MET A 186 29.44 15.84 -45.45
N ASP A 187 30.64 15.32 -45.71
CA ASP A 187 31.65 15.03 -44.68
C ASP A 187 32.74 16.11 -44.70
N GLN A 188 32.86 16.90 -43.63
CA GLN A 188 33.85 17.99 -43.53
C GLN A 188 33.89 18.91 -44.77
N ASN A 189 32.72 19.28 -45.30
CA ASN A 189 32.54 20.06 -46.54
C ASN A 189 32.91 19.33 -47.85
N VAL A 190 33.14 18.02 -47.81
CA VAL A 190 33.33 17.16 -48.99
C VAL A 190 32.03 16.42 -49.30
N LYS A 191 31.57 16.56 -50.53
CA LYS A 191 30.37 15.88 -51.01
C LYS A 191 30.65 14.39 -51.27
N VAL A 192 29.88 13.53 -50.62
CA VAL A 192 29.87 12.08 -50.79
C VAL A 192 28.64 11.71 -51.61
N GLU A 193 28.88 11.19 -52.82
CA GLU A 193 27.81 10.74 -53.73
C GLU A 193 27.77 9.21 -53.83
N ALA A 194 26.56 8.66 -54.00
CA ALA A 194 26.36 7.21 -54.17
C ALA A 194 27.05 6.67 -55.43
N GLY A 195 27.09 7.46 -56.51
CA GLY A 195 27.51 7.04 -57.86
C GLY A 195 26.40 6.26 -58.61
N ARG A 196 26.53 6.13 -59.94
CA ARG A 196 25.50 5.48 -60.79
C ARG A 196 25.19 4.05 -60.36
N GLY A 197 23.89 3.74 -60.19
CA GLY A 197 23.38 2.41 -59.85
C GLY A 197 23.52 2.01 -58.37
N TYR A 198 23.84 2.98 -57.51
CA TYR A 198 23.93 2.80 -56.06
C TYR A 198 23.14 3.89 -55.34
N LEU A 199 22.72 3.58 -54.12
CA LEU A 199 22.08 4.51 -53.19
C LEU A 199 22.86 4.56 -51.87
N LEU A 200 22.63 5.61 -51.08
CA LEU A 200 23.13 5.73 -49.72
C LEU A 200 22.02 5.48 -48.71
N LEU A 201 22.30 4.67 -47.70
CA LEU A 201 21.44 4.40 -46.56
C LEU A 201 22.16 4.84 -45.28
N LEU A 202 21.48 5.63 -44.45
CA LEU A 202 21.87 5.89 -43.09
C LEU A 202 21.25 4.82 -42.18
N ALA A 203 22.02 3.81 -41.79
CA ALA A 203 21.55 2.74 -40.92
C ALA A 203 21.80 3.11 -39.44
N PRO A 204 20.76 3.43 -38.65
CA PRO A 204 20.90 3.75 -37.24
C PRO A 204 21.25 2.50 -36.42
N VAL A 205 22.24 2.66 -35.53
CA VAL A 205 22.70 1.65 -34.58
C VAL A 205 22.58 2.23 -33.18
N ARG A 206 21.83 1.54 -32.33
CA ARG A 206 21.82 1.80 -30.89
C ARG A 206 22.96 1.04 -30.25
N TYR A 207 23.75 1.70 -29.42
CA TYR A 207 24.84 1.08 -28.69
C TYR A 207 24.76 1.32 -27.19
N ARG A 208 25.27 0.36 -26.42
CA ARG A 208 25.33 0.42 -24.96
C ARG A 208 26.72 0.03 -24.48
N ALA A 209 27.26 0.77 -23.51
CA ALA A 209 28.49 0.39 -22.86
C ALA A 209 28.29 -0.89 -22.04
N THR A 210 29.19 -1.85 -22.25
CA THR A 210 29.26 -3.11 -21.51
C THR A 210 30.66 -3.28 -20.94
N GLU A 211 30.84 -4.28 -20.06
CA GLU A 211 32.17 -4.66 -19.55
C GLU A 211 33.12 -5.12 -20.68
N VAL A 212 32.55 -5.66 -21.75
CA VAL A 212 33.28 -5.98 -22.98
C VAL A 212 33.44 -4.71 -23.82
N ARG A 213 34.68 -4.38 -24.19
CA ARG A 213 35.02 -3.26 -25.06
C ARG A 213 34.55 -3.51 -26.49
N LEU A 214 33.64 -2.69 -26.98
CA LEU A 214 33.16 -2.71 -28.35
C LEU A 214 33.98 -1.74 -29.21
N SER A 215 34.55 -2.19 -30.33
CA SER A 215 35.28 -1.35 -31.29
C SER A 215 34.60 -1.40 -32.65
N LEU A 216 34.03 -0.28 -33.09
CA LEU A 216 33.39 -0.12 -34.38
C LEU A 216 34.35 0.58 -35.35
N ILE A 217 34.62 -0.06 -36.48
CA ILE A 217 35.48 0.43 -37.56
C ILE A 217 34.73 0.16 -38.87
N PRO A 218 34.55 1.13 -39.80
CA PRO A 218 33.81 0.91 -41.04
C PRO A 218 34.26 -0.32 -41.83
N GLY A 219 35.58 -0.52 -41.94
CA GLY A 219 36.17 -1.64 -42.69
C GLY A 219 35.97 -3.02 -42.07
N THR A 220 35.57 -3.12 -40.81
CA THR A 220 35.31 -4.40 -40.14
C THR A 220 33.83 -4.80 -40.13
N ILE A 221 32.93 -3.86 -40.47
CA ILE A 221 31.49 -4.12 -40.56
C ILE A 221 31.19 -4.67 -41.93
N LYS A 222 30.67 -5.91 -41.99
CA LYS A 222 30.30 -6.53 -43.27
C LYS A 222 28.87 -6.17 -43.62
N VAL A 223 28.66 -5.85 -44.90
CA VAL A 223 27.33 -5.59 -45.46
C VAL A 223 27.18 -6.41 -46.74
N SER A 224 26.12 -7.20 -46.83
CA SER A 224 25.78 -7.96 -48.03
C SER A 224 24.40 -7.57 -48.54
N ALA A 225 24.27 -7.44 -49.85
CA ALA A 225 23.00 -7.26 -50.55
C ALA A 225 22.57 -8.58 -51.21
N ASP A 226 21.27 -8.81 -51.32
CA ASP A 226 20.66 -10.00 -51.95
C ASP A 226 21.07 -10.18 -53.43
N VAL A 227 21.36 -9.10 -54.14
CA VAL A 227 21.68 -9.10 -55.59
C VAL A 227 23.15 -9.42 -55.92
N GLY A 228 23.97 -9.83 -54.94
CA GLY A 228 25.35 -10.26 -55.15
C GLY A 228 26.36 -9.17 -55.56
N LYS A 229 25.92 -7.91 -55.73
CA LYS A 229 26.78 -6.73 -55.91
C LYS A 229 27.28 -6.23 -54.56
N MET A 230 28.47 -5.62 -54.52
CA MET A 230 29.10 -5.20 -53.25
C MET A 230 28.37 -4.02 -52.60
N ALA A 231 27.94 -4.21 -51.35
CA ALA A 231 27.56 -3.14 -50.41
C ALA A 231 28.73 -2.87 -49.45
N ARG A 232 28.89 -1.63 -48.99
CA ARG A 232 29.98 -1.27 -48.05
C ARG A 232 29.61 -0.10 -47.13
N VAL A 233 30.17 -0.11 -45.93
CA VAL A 233 30.12 1.04 -45.01
C VAL A 233 31.14 2.09 -45.44
N LEU A 234 30.70 3.33 -45.64
CA LEU A 234 31.53 4.47 -46.02
C LEU A 234 32.08 5.23 -44.80
N GLY A 235 31.35 5.27 -43.69
CA GLY A 235 31.76 5.99 -42.47
C GLY A 235 30.83 5.76 -41.29
N LEU A 236 31.30 6.12 -40.08
CA LEU A 236 30.54 6.14 -38.83
C LEU A 236 30.16 7.57 -38.47
N LEU A 237 28.93 7.75 -37.99
CA LEU A 237 28.35 9.05 -37.64
C LEU A 237 27.82 9.02 -36.21
N LEU A 238 28.06 10.05 -35.42
CA LEU A 238 27.35 10.24 -34.15
C LEU A 238 26.07 11.03 -34.43
N THR A 239 24.94 10.54 -33.96
CA THR A 239 23.62 11.18 -34.18
C THR A 239 23.09 11.79 -32.89
N GLU A 240 22.68 13.06 -32.93
CA GLU A 240 21.96 13.76 -31.85
C GLU A 240 20.53 13.17 -31.74
N GLU A 241 20.27 12.45 -30.65
CA GLU A 241 18.98 11.90 -30.19
C GLU A 241 18.28 10.77 -31.00
N PRO A 242 17.69 9.77 -30.30
CA PRO A 242 16.55 8.99 -30.83
C PRO A 242 15.23 9.77 -30.79
N PRO A 243 14.19 9.33 -31.52
CA PRO A 243 12.85 9.89 -31.43
C PRO A 243 12.31 9.81 -29.98
N LYS A 244 11.54 10.84 -29.57
CA LYS A 244 10.76 10.84 -28.32
C LYS A 244 9.95 9.54 -28.22
N GLY A 245 10.23 8.73 -27.21
CA GLY A 245 9.53 7.46 -27.00
C GLY A 245 10.22 6.45 -26.08
N ASP A 246 11.51 6.62 -25.73
CA ASP A 246 12.23 5.69 -24.86
C ASP A 246 12.42 6.27 -23.44
N PRO A 247 11.59 5.92 -22.44
CA PRO A 247 11.74 6.39 -21.06
C PRO A 247 13.00 5.86 -20.36
N ARG A 248 13.79 4.98 -21.00
CA ARG A 248 15.07 4.51 -20.45
C ARG A 248 16.25 5.47 -20.70
N ALA A 249 16.10 6.48 -21.55
CA ALA A 249 17.15 7.48 -21.80
C ALA A 249 17.29 8.49 -20.64
N THR A 250 16.27 8.63 -19.78
CA THR A 250 16.23 9.60 -18.67
C THR A 250 16.49 8.99 -17.29
N GLY A 251 16.73 7.68 -17.20
CA GLY A 251 16.96 6.98 -15.92
C GLY A 251 18.36 7.16 -15.31
N GLY A 252 19.21 7.99 -15.91
CA GLY A 252 20.60 8.21 -15.48
C GLY A 252 20.91 9.66 -15.17
N THR A 253 21.03 9.95 -13.87
CA THR A 253 21.82 11.03 -13.25
C THR A 253 21.30 12.46 -13.29
N GLY A 254 21.26 13.08 -12.10
CA GLY A 254 21.57 14.50 -11.91
C GLY A 254 23.04 14.80 -12.27
N GLY A 255 23.43 14.53 -13.51
CA GLY A 255 24.67 14.93 -14.14
C GLY A 255 24.38 16.09 -15.07
N ALA A 256 25.20 17.14 -15.01
CA ALA A 256 25.00 18.42 -15.67
C ALA A 256 24.46 18.34 -17.10
N ILE A 257 23.36 19.06 -17.35
CA ILE A 257 22.92 19.50 -18.66
C ILE A 257 24.14 20.16 -19.32
N VAL A 258 24.73 19.50 -20.31
CA VAL A 258 25.69 20.16 -21.20
C VAL A 258 24.90 21.22 -21.94
N THR A 259 25.32 22.47 -21.78
CA THR A 259 24.74 23.60 -22.49
C THR A 259 24.97 23.40 -23.99
N PRO A 260 23.93 23.59 -24.83
CA PRO A 260 24.04 23.43 -26.27
C PRO A 260 25.02 24.46 -26.85
N ILE A 261 25.87 24.04 -27.79
CA ILE A 261 26.47 24.98 -28.74
C ILE A 261 25.40 25.25 -29.79
N GLN A 262 24.69 26.38 -29.64
CA GLN A 262 23.72 26.85 -30.63
C GLN A 262 24.41 27.12 -31.98
N PRO A 263 23.95 26.56 -33.11
CA PRO A 263 24.17 27.20 -34.40
C PRO A 263 23.29 28.46 -34.43
N THR A 264 23.91 29.61 -34.24
CA THR A 264 23.26 30.91 -34.43
C THR A 264 23.00 31.09 -35.92
N VAL A 265 21.73 31.07 -36.34
CA VAL A 265 21.32 31.59 -37.65
C VAL A 265 20.49 32.84 -37.41
N PRO A 266 20.90 34.03 -37.91
CA PRO A 266 19.99 35.15 -38.05
C PRO A 266 19.11 34.90 -39.29
N THR A 267 17.79 34.88 -39.08
CA THR A 267 16.79 34.89 -40.16
C THR A 267 16.93 36.16 -41.00
N PRO A 268 16.72 36.10 -42.32
CA PRO A 268 15.43 36.62 -42.82
C PRO A 268 14.83 35.90 -44.05
N ALA A 269 13.49 35.79 -44.01
CA ALA A 269 12.48 35.99 -45.06
C ALA A 269 12.59 35.41 -46.51
N VAL A 270 11.61 34.52 -46.82
CA VAL A 270 10.81 34.36 -48.08
C VAL A 270 11.38 33.47 -49.23
N PRO A 271 10.53 32.67 -49.94
CA PRO A 271 10.83 31.43 -50.72
C PRO A 271 10.87 31.68 -52.25
N PRO A 272 10.84 30.71 -53.20
CA PRO A 272 10.89 29.23 -53.16
C PRO A 272 11.95 28.60 -54.10
N ASP A 273 12.61 27.53 -53.66
CA ASP A 273 13.29 26.45 -54.42
C ASP A 273 14.30 25.80 -53.48
N GLN A 274 13.82 24.93 -52.58
CA GLN A 274 14.70 24.29 -51.60
C GLN A 274 14.61 22.77 -51.71
N VAL A 275 15.63 22.23 -52.39
CA VAL A 275 16.19 20.90 -52.18
C VAL A 275 16.50 20.75 -50.69
N PRO A 276 16.04 19.68 -49.99
CA PRO A 276 16.18 19.61 -48.53
C PRO A 276 17.57 19.13 -48.07
N ASP A 277 18.05 19.82 -47.03
CA ASP A 277 18.86 19.38 -45.89
C ASP A 277 20.13 18.55 -46.13
N THR A 278 21.26 19.25 -46.25
CA THR A 278 22.62 18.67 -46.16
C THR A 278 22.98 18.37 -44.70
N PHE A 279 23.07 17.08 -44.35
CA PHE A 279 23.64 16.64 -43.07
C PHE A 279 25.15 16.97 -43.05
N THR A 280 25.57 17.86 -42.15
CA THR A 280 26.97 18.23 -41.92
C THR A 280 27.47 17.61 -40.62
N THR A 281 27.92 16.36 -40.67
CA THR A 281 28.59 15.69 -39.54
C THR A 281 29.92 15.08 -39.98
N THR A 282 30.88 14.96 -39.05
CA THR A 282 32.22 14.43 -39.35
C THR A 282 32.19 12.91 -39.31
N PHE A 283 32.77 12.22 -40.30
CA PHE A 283 33.01 10.78 -40.18
C PHE A 283 34.05 10.47 -39.11
N TYR A 284 33.77 9.41 -38.36
CA TYR A 284 34.70 8.81 -37.42
C TYR A 284 35.31 7.54 -38.01
N GLU A 285 36.63 7.42 -37.95
CA GLU A 285 37.34 6.24 -38.45
C GLU A 285 37.23 5.06 -37.48
N ARG A 286 37.16 5.34 -36.17
CA ARG A 286 36.99 4.35 -35.13
C ARG A 286 36.24 4.90 -33.93
N LEU A 287 35.24 4.15 -33.48
CA LEU A 287 34.55 4.38 -32.21
C LEU A 287 34.80 3.21 -31.26
N GLN A 288 35.14 3.50 -30.02
CA GLN A 288 35.31 2.51 -28.95
C GLN A 288 34.35 2.80 -27.82
N ILE A 289 33.60 1.80 -27.38
CA ILE A 289 32.58 1.92 -26.35
C ILE A 289 32.93 0.92 -25.24
N GLU A 290 33.10 1.40 -24.00
CA GLU A 290 33.47 0.58 -22.84
C GLU A 290 32.94 1.17 -21.53
N LEU A 291 32.84 0.35 -20.48
CA LEU A 291 32.68 0.84 -19.10
C LEU A 291 34.06 1.14 -18.51
N LYS A 292 34.36 2.42 -18.28
CA LYS A 292 35.60 2.89 -17.65
C LYS A 292 35.25 3.36 -16.24
N ASP A 293 35.83 2.73 -15.22
CA ASP A 293 35.50 2.98 -13.80
C ASP A 293 33.99 2.85 -13.46
N GLY A 294 33.30 1.93 -14.14
CA GLY A 294 31.84 1.74 -14.00
C GLY A 294 30.98 2.77 -14.75
N LEU A 295 31.60 3.76 -15.40
CA LEU A 295 30.92 4.78 -16.19
C LEU A 295 30.96 4.47 -17.70
N PRO A 296 29.84 4.62 -18.41
CA PRO A 296 29.77 4.40 -19.85
C PRO A 296 30.60 5.46 -20.59
N THR A 297 31.62 5.04 -21.33
CA THR A 297 32.56 5.91 -22.03
C THR A 297 32.67 5.54 -23.51
N LEU A 298 32.54 6.52 -24.39
CA LEU A 298 32.83 6.40 -25.83
C LEU A 298 34.09 7.19 -26.13
N THR A 299 35.04 6.52 -26.73
CA THR A 299 36.29 7.11 -27.23
C THR A 299 36.27 7.08 -28.74
N TRP A 300 36.44 8.23 -29.39
CA TRP A 300 36.60 8.31 -30.84
C TRP A 300 38.08 8.47 -31.20
N HIS A 301 38.48 7.89 -32.34
CA HIS A 301 39.82 8.01 -32.90
C HIS A 301 39.72 8.40 -34.38
N ASN A 302 40.40 9.49 -34.76
CA ASN A 302 40.55 9.94 -36.14
C ASN A 302 42.05 10.05 -36.47
N THR A 303 42.51 9.28 -37.46
CA THR A 303 43.79 9.50 -38.12
C THR A 303 43.62 10.46 -39.29
N TYR A 304 44.37 11.56 -39.27
CA TYR A 304 44.37 12.51 -40.39
C TYR A 304 45.00 11.84 -41.62
N THR A 305 44.19 11.37 -42.57
CA THR A 305 44.68 11.06 -43.91
C THR A 305 44.13 12.09 -44.89
N SER A 306 44.86 13.19 -45.09
CA SER A 306 44.65 14.04 -46.26
C SER A 306 44.93 13.21 -47.52
N ARG A 307 43.93 12.53 -48.06
CA ARG A 307 44.01 12.00 -49.42
C ARG A 307 43.72 13.18 -50.36
N PRO A 308 44.68 13.61 -51.21
CA PRO A 308 44.36 14.56 -52.27
C PRO A 308 43.40 13.87 -53.25
N THR A 309 42.23 14.44 -53.45
CA THR A 309 41.19 13.95 -54.36
C THR A 309 41.37 14.46 -55.80
N ASN A 310 42.37 15.29 -56.08
CA ASN A 310 42.62 15.81 -57.43
C ASN A 310 43.84 15.16 -58.13
N PRO A 311 43.68 14.59 -59.33
CA PRO A 311 44.80 14.12 -60.16
C PRO A 311 45.77 15.22 -60.60
N ALA A 312 45.38 16.50 -60.49
CA ALA A 312 46.14 17.64 -60.98
C ALA A 312 47.38 17.99 -60.13
N ASP A 313 47.38 17.65 -58.83
CA ASP A 313 48.47 18.05 -57.91
C ASP A 313 49.67 17.08 -57.90
N ARG A 314 49.65 16.03 -58.74
CA ARG A 314 50.77 15.07 -58.87
C ARG A 314 51.88 15.54 -59.82
N ALA A 315 51.69 16.65 -60.54
CA ALA A 315 52.47 16.95 -61.74
C ALA A 315 53.56 18.03 -61.60
N THR A 316 53.76 18.68 -60.45
CA THR A 316 54.80 19.71 -60.30
C THR A 316 55.82 19.35 -59.22
N GLY A 317 56.78 18.51 -59.61
CA GLY A 317 58.04 18.38 -58.88
C GLY A 317 58.81 19.69 -58.91
N GLY A 318 59.07 20.27 -57.73
CA GLY A 318 59.87 21.46 -57.54
C GLY A 318 61.09 21.17 -56.66
N SER A 319 62.27 21.38 -57.24
CA SER A 319 63.61 20.99 -56.79
C SER A 319 64.05 21.50 -55.42
N ARG A 320 64.90 20.68 -54.77
CA ARG A 320 65.81 21.05 -53.67
C ARG A 320 66.53 22.38 -53.94
N THR A 321 66.54 23.24 -52.93
CA THR A 321 67.58 24.27 -52.75
C THR A 321 68.14 24.18 -51.33
N THR A 322 69.45 23.94 -51.27
CA THR A 322 70.29 23.98 -50.08
C THR A 322 70.89 25.38 -49.94
N GLY A 323 70.70 26.02 -48.79
CA GLY A 323 71.52 27.16 -48.33
C GLY A 323 70.73 28.34 -47.74
N GLY A 324 71.02 28.70 -46.47
CA GLY A 324 70.71 30.04 -45.95
C GLY A 324 70.07 30.15 -44.55
N THR A 325 70.92 30.11 -43.52
CA THR A 325 70.85 30.81 -42.21
C THR A 325 69.61 30.79 -41.30
N ARG A 326 69.87 30.33 -40.07
CA ARG A 326 69.07 30.36 -38.84
C ARG A 326 68.25 31.65 -38.63
N GLY A 327 66.93 31.48 -38.50
CA GLY A 327 66.02 32.38 -37.80
C GLY A 327 65.01 31.54 -37.04
N SER A 328 64.96 31.72 -35.72
CA SER A 328 64.13 30.98 -34.77
C SER A 328 62.63 31.18 -35.01
N ALA A 329 61.96 30.16 -35.52
CA ALA A 329 60.53 29.91 -35.30
C ALA A 329 60.30 28.40 -35.35
N GLY A 330 59.81 27.83 -34.24
CA GLY A 330 59.63 26.40 -34.04
C GLY A 330 58.70 25.79 -35.07
N GLY A 331 59.28 25.07 -36.04
CA GLY A 331 58.55 24.14 -36.89
C GLY A 331 58.29 22.87 -36.09
N LEU A 332 57.01 22.60 -35.81
CA LEU A 332 56.54 21.25 -35.51
C LEU A 332 56.83 20.39 -36.74
N SER A 333 57.43 19.23 -36.50
CA SER A 333 57.88 18.33 -37.56
C SER A 333 56.70 17.81 -38.36
N ALA A 334 56.88 17.51 -39.66
CA ALA A 334 55.89 16.79 -40.47
C ALA A 334 55.49 15.40 -39.90
N ARG A 335 56.11 14.98 -38.78
CA ARG A 335 55.77 13.79 -38.00
C ARG A 335 54.67 14.04 -36.96
N GLU A 336 54.43 15.29 -36.55
CA GLU A 336 53.34 15.68 -35.64
C GLU A 336 52.02 15.96 -36.37
N ALA A 337 52.05 16.15 -37.70
CA ALA A 337 50.85 16.29 -38.53
C ALA A 337 50.05 14.97 -38.73
N LEU A 338 50.59 13.85 -38.24
CA LEU A 338 50.00 12.51 -38.25
C LEU A 338 49.54 12.05 -36.85
N ALA A 339 49.35 12.99 -35.91
CA ALA A 339 48.86 12.67 -34.57
C ALA A 339 47.39 12.20 -34.65
N GLU A 340 47.14 10.96 -34.21
CA GLU A 340 45.81 10.41 -33.95
C GLU A 340 45.07 11.36 -33.00
N LYS A 341 43.99 12.00 -33.48
CA LYS A 341 43.12 12.79 -32.60
C LYS A 341 42.20 11.82 -31.89
N ARG A 342 42.25 11.85 -30.55
CA ARG A 342 41.41 11.07 -29.66
C ARG A 342 40.61 11.99 -28.75
N GLY A 343 39.34 11.68 -28.52
CA GLY A 343 38.51 12.33 -27.50
C GLY A 343 37.59 11.33 -26.79
N GLU A 344 37.11 11.69 -25.60
CA GLU A 344 36.17 10.89 -24.78
C GLU A 344 34.83 11.63 -24.64
N MET A 345 33.72 10.88 -24.64
CA MET A 345 32.35 11.35 -24.45
C MET A 345 31.58 10.37 -23.54
N PRO A 346 30.64 10.82 -22.69
CA PRO A 346 29.79 9.92 -21.89
C PRO A 346 28.80 9.16 -22.79
N ALA A 347 28.61 7.85 -22.58
CA ALA A 347 28.19 7.01 -23.72
C ALA A 347 27.27 5.80 -23.47
N ASN A 348 25.97 6.08 -23.51
CA ASN A 348 25.00 5.19 -24.16
C ASN A 348 24.28 6.06 -25.21
N GLY A 349 24.06 5.56 -26.43
CA GLY A 349 23.54 6.44 -27.47
C GLY A 349 23.32 5.79 -28.82
N TRP A 350 23.30 6.64 -29.83
CA TRP A 350 22.99 6.29 -31.20
C TRP A 350 24.11 6.72 -32.13
N LEU A 351 24.37 5.88 -33.12
CA LEU A 351 25.29 6.16 -34.22
C LEU A 351 24.63 5.80 -35.55
N GLY A 352 25.05 6.44 -36.62
CA GLY A 352 24.65 6.11 -37.98
C GLY A 352 25.78 5.42 -38.72
N LEU A 353 25.47 4.34 -39.43
CA LEU A 353 26.34 3.76 -40.44
C LEU A 353 25.93 4.30 -41.80
N LEU A 354 26.82 5.00 -42.50
CA LEU A 354 26.55 5.38 -43.88
C LEU A 354 26.92 4.21 -44.80
N ILE A 355 25.92 3.58 -45.40
CA ILE A 355 26.07 2.39 -46.25
C ILE A 355 25.80 2.76 -47.70
N LYS A 356 26.73 2.39 -48.58
CA LYS A 356 26.52 2.40 -50.03
C LYS A 356 26.08 1.03 -50.50
N PHE A 357 24.95 0.96 -51.20
CA PHE A 357 24.35 -0.30 -51.64
C PHE A 357 23.76 -0.22 -53.05
N PRO A 358 23.57 -1.36 -53.75
CA PRO A 358 22.98 -1.39 -55.11
C PRO A 358 21.52 -0.94 -55.11
N GLU A 359 21.13 -0.12 -56.09
CA GLU A 359 19.76 0.41 -56.20
C GLU A 359 18.69 -0.69 -56.36
N ASP A 360 19.05 -1.81 -56.97
CA ASP A 360 18.21 -2.98 -57.24
C ASP A 360 18.07 -3.95 -56.06
N ALA A 361 18.70 -3.67 -54.91
CA ALA A 361 18.61 -4.53 -53.72
C ALA A 361 17.24 -4.44 -53.03
N ASN A 362 16.75 -5.58 -52.56
CA ASN A 362 15.54 -5.65 -51.73
C ASN A 362 15.87 -5.83 -50.25
N THR A 363 17.00 -6.45 -49.93
CA THR A 363 17.40 -6.72 -48.54
C THR A 363 18.87 -6.44 -48.34
N LEU A 364 19.20 -5.80 -47.21
CA LEU A 364 20.58 -5.63 -46.75
C LEU A 364 20.77 -6.38 -45.44
N THR A 365 21.82 -7.21 -45.38
CA THR A 365 22.28 -7.87 -44.14
C THR A 365 23.54 -7.17 -43.66
N ILE A 366 23.57 -6.79 -42.39
CA ILE A 366 24.64 -6.04 -41.74
C ILE A 366 25.15 -6.87 -40.56
N GLU A 367 26.46 -7.10 -40.50
CA GLU A 367 27.13 -7.81 -39.40
C GLU A 367 27.92 -6.82 -38.55
N LEU A 368 27.41 -6.51 -37.35
CA LEU A 368 28.09 -5.68 -36.36
C LEU A 368 29.03 -6.54 -35.49
N PRO A 369 30.16 -5.99 -35.00
CA PRO A 369 31.02 -6.68 -34.05
C PRO A 369 30.26 -7.09 -32.79
N GLU A 370 30.52 -8.31 -32.28
CA GLU A 370 29.89 -8.86 -31.08
C GLU A 370 28.34 -8.95 -31.13
N ALA A 371 27.74 -8.94 -32.33
CA ALA A 371 26.31 -9.08 -32.54
C ALA A 371 26.00 -10.07 -33.69
N PRO A 372 24.83 -10.74 -33.67
CA PRO A 372 24.40 -11.58 -34.79
C PRO A 372 24.13 -10.74 -36.06
N PRO A 373 24.22 -11.34 -37.27
CA PRO A 373 23.83 -10.67 -38.51
C PRO A 373 22.35 -10.24 -38.48
N GLU A 374 22.07 -9.00 -38.87
CA GLU A 374 20.73 -8.44 -38.89
C GLU A 374 20.36 -7.97 -40.31
N SER A 375 19.11 -8.18 -40.73
CA SER A 375 18.64 -7.82 -42.07
C SER A 375 17.56 -6.74 -42.06
N ILE A 376 17.56 -5.86 -43.05
CA ILE A 376 16.49 -4.88 -43.24
C ILE A 376 15.88 -4.98 -44.64
N ASP A 377 14.56 -5.07 -44.70
CA ASP A 377 13.80 -5.01 -45.96
C ASP A 377 13.73 -3.55 -46.45
N LEU A 378 14.30 -3.31 -47.63
CA LEU A 378 14.38 -2.00 -48.25
C LEU A 378 13.02 -1.53 -48.81
N ASN A 379 12.11 -2.45 -49.15
CA ASN A 379 10.76 -2.10 -49.59
C ASN A 379 9.93 -1.58 -48.42
N LEU A 380 10.06 -2.18 -47.23
CA LEU A 380 9.46 -1.62 -46.00
C LEU A 380 9.98 -0.21 -45.70
N LEU A 381 11.29 0.01 -45.79
CA LEU A 381 11.88 1.35 -45.59
C LEU A 381 11.39 2.37 -46.63
N LYS A 382 11.23 1.98 -47.90
CA LYS A 382 10.67 2.84 -48.94
C LYS A 382 9.20 3.17 -48.68
N LEU A 383 8.40 2.17 -48.29
CA LEU A 383 6.97 2.34 -47.97
C LEU A 383 6.77 3.31 -46.79
N THR A 384 7.53 3.14 -45.72
CA THR A 384 7.45 4.01 -44.53
C THR A 384 7.85 5.46 -44.83
N GLN A 385 8.86 5.68 -45.68
CA GLN A 385 9.28 7.04 -46.08
C GLN A 385 8.35 7.71 -47.11
N GLN A 386 7.76 6.96 -48.04
CA GLN A 386 6.81 7.52 -49.02
C GLN A 386 5.61 8.18 -48.34
N GLN A 387 5.16 7.62 -47.21
CA GLN A 387 4.06 8.19 -46.45
C GLN A 387 4.43 9.45 -45.67
N GLN A 388 5.66 9.57 -45.18
CA GLN A 388 6.13 10.81 -44.55
C GLN A 388 6.15 11.98 -45.53
N ALA A 389 6.66 11.75 -46.75
CA ALA A 389 6.71 12.78 -47.79
C ALA A 389 5.31 13.27 -48.20
N SER A 390 4.26 12.49 -47.90
CA SER A 390 2.87 12.82 -48.21
C SER A 390 2.17 13.65 -47.11
N THR A 391 2.85 14.04 -46.02
CA THR A 391 2.24 14.81 -44.91
C THR A 391 1.85 16.26 -45.25
N GLY A 392 1.88 16.67 -46.52
CA GLY A 392 1.37 17.95 -47.02
C GLY A 392 0.73 17.90 -48.42
N GLN A 393 0.59 16.72 -49.03
CA GLN A 393 -0.07 16.52 -50.34
C GLN A 393 -0.93 15.26 -50.27
N PRO A 394 -2.08 15.20 -50.98
CA PRO A 394 -2.95 14.03 -50.95
C PRO A 394 -2.18 12.80 -51.42
N SER A 395 -1.88 11.89 -50.50
CA SER A 395 -1.27 10.60 -50.78
C SER A 395 -2.14 9.83 -51.78
N THR A 396 -1.56 9.36 -52.88
CA THR A 396 -2.27 8.57 -53.91
C THR A 396 -2.61 7.16 -53.46
N ILE A 397 -2.06 6.70 -52.32
CA ILE A 397 -2.28 5.38 -51.74
C ILE A 397 -3.25 5.50 -50.56
N LYS A 398 -4.27 4.63 -50.53
CA LYS A 398 -5.22 4.58 -49.40
C LYS A 398 -4.51 4.06 -48.14
N PRO A 399 -4.80 4.62 -46.94
CA PRO A 399 -4.21 4.17 -45.68
C PRO A 399 -4.34 2.66 -45.42
N ASP A 400 -5.47 2.06 -45.80
CA ASP A 400 -5.75 0.62 -45.64
C ASP A 400 -4.81 -0.29 -46.47
N ASP A 401 -4.47 0.14 -47.69
CA ASP A 401 -3.60 -0.62 -48.59
C ASP A 401 -2.16 -0.62 -48.08
N SER A 402 -1.73 0.50 -47.50
CA SER A 402 -0.41 0.63 -46.88
C SER A 402 -0.31 -0.19 -45.60
N PHE A 403 -1.37 -0.19 -44.77
CA PHE A 403 -1.41 -1.02 -43.58
C PHE A 403 -1.29 -2.51 -43.94
N LYS A 404 -2.06 -3.00 -44.93
CA LYS A 404 -1.97 -4.40 -45.40
C LYS A 404 -0.60 -4.76 -45.99
N ALA A 405 0.09 -3.79 -46.60
CA ALA A 405 1.44 -4.00 -47.11
C ALA A 405 2.47 -4.10 -45.99
N ILE A 406 2.37 -3.24 -44.96
CA ILE A 406 3.33 -3.17 -43.86
C ILE A 406 3.09 -4.28 -42.81
N SER A 407 1.84 -4.66 -42.54
CA SER A 407 1.50 -5.66 -41.50
C SER A 407 2.14 -7.03 -41.73
N LYS A 408 2.40 -7.41 -42.99
CA LYS A 408 3.09 -8.66 -43.35
C LYS A 408 4.53 -8.72 -42.82
N PHE A 409 5.17 -7.58 -42.60
CA PHE A 409 6.53 -7.50 -42.09
C PHE A 409 6.61 -7.55 -40.56
N ALA A 410 5.51 -7.37 -39.83
CA ALA A 410 5.50 -7.35 -38.37
C ALA A 410 5.85 -8.71 -37.73
N THR A 411 5.76 -9.80 -38.49
CA THR A 411 6.15 -11.16 -38.07
C THR A 411 7.42 -11.66 -38.74
N ASP A 412 8.17 -10.78 -39.41
CA ASP A 412 9.43 -11.12 -40.06
C ASP A 412 10.45 -11.66 -39.05
N SER A 413 11.21 -12.69 -39.44
CA SER A 413 12.27 -13.25 -38.61
C SER A 413 13.38 -12.24 -38.27
N SER A 414 13.55 -11.21 -39.11
CA SER A 414 14.53 -10.16 -38.89
C SER A 414 13.99 -9.07 -37.97
N ALA A 415 14.58 -8.99 -36.78
CA ALA A 415 14.14 -8.08 -35.74
C ALA A 415 14.07 -6.59 -36.16
N PRO A 416 15.04 -6.00 -36.90
CA PRO A 416 14.92 -4.61 -37.33
C PRO A 416 13.77 -4.35 -38.31
N THR A 417 13.46 -5.33 -39.16
CA THR A 417 12.34 -5.25 -40.12
C THR A 417 11.01 -5.33 -39.39
N ALA A 418 10.83 -6.35 -38.54
CA ALA A 418 9.64 -6.50 -37.73
C ALA A 418 9.45 -5.31 -36.76
N GLN A 419 10.50 -4.87 -36.07
CA GLN A 419 10.45 -3.74 -35.16
C GLN A 419 10.01 -2.44 -35.86
N LEU A 420 10.54 -2.16 -37.06
CA LEU A 420 10.14 -1.00 -37.86
C LEU A 420 8.66 -1.09 -38.26
N ALA A 421 8.22 -2.24 -38.76
CA ALA A 421 6.83 -2.46 -39.16
C ALA A 421 5.87 -2.31 -37.97
N THR A 422 6.17 -2.95 -36.84
CA THR A 422 5.38 -2.87 -35.62
C THR A 422 5.32 -1.45 -35.06
N ALA A 423 6.44 -0.72 -35.04
CA ALA A 423 6.48 0.66 -34.58
C ALA A 423 5.69 1.62 -35.51
N TRP A 424 5.76 1.41 -36.83
CA TRP A 424 4.94 2.16 -37.79
C TRP A 424 3.45 1.91 -37.54
N ILE A 425 3.05 0.64 -37.35
CA ILE A 425 1.66 0.28 -37.02
C ILE A 425 1.22 0.99 -35.74
N GLY A 426 2.05 1.01 -34.70
CA GLY A 426 1.76 1.71 -33.45
C GLY A 426 1.48 3.20 -33.63
N GLN A 427 2.27 3.91 -34.44
CA GLN A 427 2.09 5.34 -34.71
C GLN A 427 0.82 5.66 -35.52
N HIS A 428 0.37 4.72 -36.36
CA HIS A 428 -0.74 4.94 -37.30
C HIS A 428 -2.04 4.22 -36.91
N ALA A 429 -2.04 3.36 -35.89
CA ALA A 429 -3.22 2.63 -35.43
C ALA A 429 -4.36 3.59 -34.99
N SER A 430 -4.02 4.63 -34.24
CA SER A 430 -5.01 5.57 -33.67
C SER A 430 -5.53 6.62 -34.65
N ALA A 431 -4.86 6.83 -35.78
CA ALA A 431 -5.23 7.85 -36.78
C ALA A 431 -6.37 7.39 -37.72
N GLN A 432 -6.87 6.16 -37.56
CA GLN A 432 -7.85 5.54 -38.46
C GLN A 432 -9.26 5.42 -37.87
N THR A 433 -9.61 6.32 -36.93
CA THR A 433 -10.97 6.42 -36.40
C THR A 433 -11.96 6.74 -37.53
N GLY A 434 -12.93 5.84 -37.75
CA GLY A 434 -13.95 6.00 -38.79
C GLY A 434 -14.82 7.25 -38.57
N SER A 435 -15.37 7.78 -39.67
CA SER A 435 -16.41 8.80 -39.59
C SER A 435 -17.60 8.26 -38.78
N ALA A 436 -17.90 8.87 -37.64
CA ALA A 436 -18.97 8.52 -36.67
C ALA A 436 -18.60 7.61 -35.49
N GLY A 437 -17.34 7.56 -35.05
CA GLY A 437 -16.98 6.95 -33.76
C GLY A 437 -17.10 5.42 -33.70
N GLN A 438 -17.24 4.77 -34.86
CA GLN A 438 -17.09 3.32 -35.00
C GLN A 438 -15.61 3.01 -35.26
N VAL A 439 -15.07 2.04 -34.50
CA VAL A 439 -13.73 1.47 -34.67
C VAL A 439 -13.64 0.84 -36.06
N SER A 440 -12.60 1.17 -36.84
CA SER A 440 -12.45 0.62 -38.19
C SER A 440 -11.91 -0.82 -38.14
N ALA A 441 -12.22 -1.64 -39.16
CA ALA A 441 -11.66 -2.99 -39.27
C ALA A 441 -10.12 -2.98 -39.32
N THR A 442 -9.53 -1.93 -39.88
CA THR A 442 -8.09 -1.72 -39.96
C THR A 442 -7.49 -1.39 -38.59
N GLU A 443 -8.19 -0.64 -37.74
CA GLU A 443 -7.78 -0.37 -36.35
C GLU A 443 -7.80 -1.64 -35.48
N ILE A 444 -8.85 -2.47 -35.61
CA ILE A 444 -8.93 -3.77 -34.91
C ILE A 444 -7.75 -4.66 -35.31
N GLU A 445 -7.46 -4.77 -36.61
CA GLU A 445 -6.35 -5.57 -37.11
C GLU A 445 -4.98 -4.98 -36.69
N ALA A 446 -4.83 -3.65 -36.66
CA ALA A 446 -3.63 -2.99 -36.16
C ALA A 446 -3.34 -3.36 -34.70
N VAL A 447 -4.34 -3.25 -33.83
CA VAL A 447 -4.22 -3.63 -32.42
C VAL A 447 -3.93 -5.13 -32.28
N ARG A 448 -4.59 -5.98 -33.08
CA ARG A 448 -4.33 -7.44 -33.09
C ARG A 448 -2.89 -7.76 -33.48
N VAL A 449 -2.31 -7.09 -34.48
CA VAL A 449 -0.90 -7.26 -34.87
C VAL A 449 0.05 -6.82 -33.76
N LEU A 450 -0.23 -5.69 -33.09
CA LEU A 450 0.58 -5.22 -31.96
C LEU A 450 0.52 -6.19 -30.76
N LEU A 451 -0.64 -6.79 -30.49
CA LEU A 451 -0.80 -7.84 -29.47
C LEU A 451 -0.02 -9.11 -29.85
N ALA A 452 -0.11 -9.54 -31.10
CA ALA A 452 0.62 -10.71 -31.61
C ALA A 452 2.15 -10.55 -31.58
N ALA A 453 2.65 -9.31 -31.65
CA ALA A 453 4.08 -9.01 -31.52
C ALA A 453 4.68 -9.54 -30.20
N GLY A 454 3.87 -9.72 -29.15
CA GLY A 454 4.28 -10.35 -27.89
C GLY A 454 4.82 -11.78 -28.03
N GLY A 455 4.46 -12.52 -29.09
CA GLY A 455 4.97 -13.87 -29.37
C GLY A 455 6.31 -13.91 -30.11
N HIS A 456 6.78 -12.76 -30.59
CA HIS A 456 8.00 -12.66 -31.38
C HIS A 456 9.23 -13.13 -30.57
N PRO A 457 10.19 -13.87 -31.15
CA PRO A 457 11.37 -14.36 -30.43
C PRO A 457 12.28 -13.21 -29.94
N ASP A 458 12.44 -12.15 -30.73
CA ASP A 458 13.23 -10.97 -30.35
C ASP A 458 12.45 -10.03 -29.42
N ARG A 459 13.10 -9.62 -28.31
CA ARG A 459 12.52 -8.73 -27.29
C ARG A 459 12.19 -7.33 -27.84
N ARG A 460 12.97 -6.81 -28.77
CA ARG A 460 12.76 -5.45 -29.32
C ARG A 460 11.42 -5.33 -30.03
N VAL A 461 11.03 -6.38 -30.77
CA VAL A 461 9.75 -6.43 -31.48
C VAL A 461 8.61 -6.50 -30.47
N ARG A 462 8.73 -7.32 -29.41
CA ARG A 462 7.77 -7.37 -28.30
C ARG A 462 7.61 -5.98 -27.64
N GLN A 463 8.73 -5.32 -27.36
CA GLN A 463 8.74 -3.99 -26.74
C GLN A 463 8.12 -2.93 -27.67
N ALA A 464 8.44 -2.92 -28.97
CA ALA A 464 7.85 -1.99 -29.93
C ALA A 464 6.34 -2.19 -30.08
N GLY A 465 5.87 -3.44 -30.08
CA GLY A 465 4.43 -3.75 -30.07
C GLY A 465 3.75 -3.24 -28.81
N PHE A 466 4.35 -3.48 -27.65
CA PHE A 466 3.86 -2.98 -26.37
C PHE A 466 3.83 -1.45 -26.29
N GLU A 467 4.90 -0.78 -26.72
CA GLU A 467 4.97 0.70 -26.81
C GLU A 467 3.86 1.26 -27.70
N GLY A 468 3.61 0.64 -28.86
CA GLY A 468 2.50 1.00 -29.75
C GLY A 468 1.13 0.87 -29.07
N LEU A 469 0.92 -0.19 -28.29
CA LEU A 469 -0.32 -0.36 -27.51
C LEU A 469 -0.48 0.70 -26.41
N MET A 470 0.61 1.12 -25.76
CA MET A 470 0.57 2.14 -24.71
C MET A 470 0.37 3.55 -25.27
N GLN A 471 0.85 3.82 -26.49
CA GLN A 471 0.70 5.10 -27.18
C GLN A 471 -0.67 5.25 -27.88
N HIS A 472 -1.47 4.18 -27.91
CA HIS A 472 -2.80 4.20 -28.50
C HIS A 472 -3.71 5.18 -27.75
N SER A 473 -4.22 6.22 -28.44
CA SER A 473 -4.93 7.33 -27.81
C SER A 473 -6.34 7.02 -27.32
N GLY A 474 -6.93 5.90 -27.76
CA GLY A 474 -8.25 5.41 -27.35
C GLY A 474 -8.18 4.09 -26.58
N ALA A 475 -9.32 3.69 -25.99
CA ALA A 475 -9.48 2.35 -25.41
C ALA A 475 -9.24 1.29 -26.49
N LEU A 476 -8.54 0.21 -26.13
CA LEU A 476 -8.27 -0.89 -27.06
C LEU A 476 -9.61 -1.54 -27.48
N PRO A 477 -9.84 -1.81 -28.78
CA PRO A 477 -11.07 -2.45 -29.24
C PRO A 477 -11.28 -3.83 -28.61
N ASP A 478 -12.49 -4.09 -28.10
CA ASP A 478 -12.81 -5.37 -27.44
C ASP A 478 -12.66 -6.55 -28.41
N GLU A 479 -13.00 -6.38 -29.69
CA GLU A 479 -12.83 -7.41 -30.72
C GLU A 479 -11.35 -7.78 -30.94
N ALA A 480 -10.43 -6.84 -30.73
CA ALA A 480 -8.99 -7.13 -30.76
C ALA A 480 -8.54 -7.85 -29.48
N LEU A 481 -9.12 -7.53 -28.32
CA LEU A 481 -8.81 -8.20 -27.05
C LEU A 481 -9.29 -9.65 -27.01
N ASP A 482 -10.32 -10.01 -27.79
CA ASP A 482 -10.76 -11.41 -27.95
C ASP A 482 -9.64 -12.31 -28.48
N PHE A 483 -8.67 -11.76 -29.22
CA PHE A 483 -7.45 -12.50 -29.58
C PHE A 483 -6.73 -13.04 -28.33
N LEU A 484 -6.54 -12.22 -27.29
CA LEU A 484 -5.89 -12.67 -26.04
C LEU A 484 -6.75 -13.66 -25.26
N ARG A 485 -8.07 -13.48 -25.32
CA ARG A 485 -9.03 -14.31 -24.58
C ARG A 485 -9.13 -15.73 -25.17
N GLU A 486 -9.12 -15.83 -26.50
CA GLU A 486 -9.54 -17.03 -27.23
C GLU A 486 -8.47 -17.65 -28.15
N GLU A 487 -7.66 -16.84 -28.84
CA GLU A 487 -6.80 -17.29 -29.95
C GLU A 487 -5.31 -17.36 -29.60
N ALA A 488 -4.81 -16.45 -28.77
CA ALA A 488 -3.38 -16.28 -28.50
C ALA A 488 -2.74 -17.55 -27.88
N ASP A 489 -1.51 -17.81 -28.30
CA ASP A 489 -0.70 -18.89 -27.73
C ASP A 489 -0.03 -18.46 -26.42
N GLU A 490 0.49 -19.45 -25.68
CA GLU A 490 1.09 -19.23 -24.37
C GLU A 490 2.35 -18.36 -24.43
N LYS A 491 3.11 -18.47 -25.53
CA LYS A 491 4.32 -17.67 -25.76
C LYS A 491 3.98 -16.18 -25.93
N THR A 492 2.94 -15.87 -26.72
CA THR A 492 2.47 -14.49 -26.93
C THR A 492 1.99 -13.87 -25.62
N LEU A 493 1.17 -14.59 -24.86
CA LEU A 493 0.67 -14.13 -23.57
C LEU A 493 1.79 -13.92 -22.55
N ALA A 494 2.73 -14.87 -22.45
CA ALA A 494 3.88 -14.73 -21.55
C ALA A 494 4.77 -13.53 -21.93
N GLY A 495 5.02 -13.33 -23.22
CA GLY A 495 5.82 -12.19 -23.69
C GLY A 495 5.16 -10.83 -23.44
N LEU A 496 3.83 -10.73 -23.57
CA LEU A 496 3.07 -9.53 -23.21
C LEU A 496 3.07 -9.28 -21.70
N LEU A 497 2.80 -10.31 -20.89
CA LEU A 497 2.78 -10.18 -19.43
C LEU A 497 4.15 -9.77 -18.88
N ASP A 498 5.26 -10.25 -19.46
CA ASP A 498 6.61 -9.78 -19.13
C ASP A 498 6.78 -8.27 -19.39
N GLN A 499 6.26 -7.73 -20.50
CA GLN A 499 6.32 -6.29 -20.76
C GLN A 499 5.45 -5.48 -19.79
N VAL A 500 4.27 -6.01 -19.44
CA VAL A 500 3.37 -5.37 -18.46
C VAL A 500 4.00 -5.34 -17.06
N ASP A 501 4.57 -6.46 -16.60
CA ASP A 501 5.23 -6.53 -15.28
C ASP A 501 6.41 -5.54 -15.21
N VAL A 502 7.19 -5.43 -16.30
CA VAL A 502 8.25 -4.42 -16.44
C VAL A 502 7.70 -2.99 -16.38
N ALA A 503 6.58 -2.71 -17.02
CA ALA A 503 5.96 -1.37 -17.03
C ALA A 503 5.45 -0.97 -15.64
N LEU A 504 4.77 -1.89 -14.94
CA LEU A 504 4.27 -1.67 -13.58
C LEU A 504 5.41 -1.50 -12.58
N SER A 505 6.48 -2.29 -12.71
CA SER A 505 7.66 -2.23 -11.84
C SER A 505 8.54 -0.99 -12.06
N ALA A 506 8.49 -0.36 -13.24
CA ALA A 506 9.35 0.76 -13.59
C ALA A 506 8.91 2.10 -12.97
N GLY A 507 7.66 2.21 -12.46
CA GLY A 507 7.14 3.44 -11.85
C GLY A 507 7.32 4.68 -12.75
N ALA A 508 7.26 4.50 -14.07
CA ALA A 508 7.66 5.53 -15.01
C ALA A 508 6.60 6.64 -15.07
N SER A 509 6.95 7.79 -14.48
CA SER A 509 6.34 9.10 -14.67
C SER A 509 6.10 9.37 -16.17
N LEU A 510 4.87 9.16 -16.61
CA LEU A 510 4.26 9.84 -17.75
C LEU A 510 3.22 10.81 -17.21
N ASP A 511 3.05 11.94 -17.89
CA ASP A 511 2.26 13.10 -17.47
C ASP A 511 0.97 12.73 -16.70
N PRO A 512 0.72 13.34 -15.52
CA PRO A 512 -0.51 13.12 -14.76
C PRO A 512 -1.79 13.56 -15.51
N ALA A 513 -1.67 14.20 -16.67
CA ALA A 513 -2.77 14.52 -17.56
C ALA A 513 -3.25 13.32 -18.43
N ALA A 514 -2.44 12.24 -18.53
CA ALA A 514 -2.73 11.06 -19.34
C ALA A 514 -3.19 9.84 -18.52
N THR A 515 -3.53 10.02 -17.24
CA THR A 515 -4.25 8.99 -16.45
C THR A 515 -5.70 8.95 -16.91
N ALA A 516 -5.95 8.39 -18.10
CA ALA A 516 -7.29 7.99 -18.47
C ALA A 516 -7.76 6.93 -17.46
N SER A 517 -8.89 7.17 -16.79
CA SER A 517 -9.54 6.14 -15.99
C SER A 517 -9.71 4.91 -16.88
N VAL A 518 -9.23 3.75 -16.44
CA VAL A 518 -9.59 2.47 -17.05
C VAL A 518 -11.10 2.36 -16.91
N ALA A 519 -11.84 2.74 -17.94
CA ALA A 519 -13.29 2.71 -17.93
C ALA A 519 -13.77 1.51 -18.74
N PRO A 520 -14.08 0.39 -18.09
CA PRO A 520 -15.18 -0.45 -18.49
C PRO A 520 -16.41 -0.02 -17.66
N GLY A 521 -17.45 0.43 -18.37
CA GLY A 521 -18.81 0.72 -17.90
C GLY A 521 -19.01 0.99 -16.42
N ALA A 522 -19.32 2.26 -16.08
CA ALA A 522 -19.83 2.73 -14.79
C ALA A 522 -20.36 1.59 -13.89
N THR A 523 -19.49 1.03 -13.05
CA THR A 523 -19.88 0.00 -12.09
C THR A 523 -20.79 0.70 -11.09
N SER A 524 -22.08 0.45 -11.24
CA SER A 524 -23.20 1.01 -10.48
C SER A 524 -23.26 0.53 -9.03
N GLU A 525 -22.16 0.01 -8.47
CA GLU A 525 -22.10 -0.42 -7.08
C GLU A 525 -21.33 0.59 -6.21
N PRO A 526 -22.03 1.39 -5.39
CA PRO A 526 -21.40 2.40 -4.51
C PRO A 526 -20.45 1.79 -3.47
N VAL A 527 -20.52 0.48 -3.24
CA VAL A 527 -19.69 -0.27 -2.30
C VAL A 527 -18.26 -0.47 -2.82
N LEU A 528 -18.11 -0.75 -4.12
CA LEU A 528 -16.80 -0.91 -4.76
C LEU A 528 -16.02 0.40 -4.80
N GLY A 529 -16.68 1.54 -5.04
CA GLY A 529 -16.06 2.87 -5.04
C GLY A 529 -15.34 3.18 -3.72
N LYS A 530 -15.98 2.89 -2.58
CA LYS A 530 -15.40 3.11 -1.25
C LYS A 530 -14.21 2.21 -0.93
N ILE A 531 -14.20 0.97 -1.44
CA ILE A 531 -13.05 0.06 -1.29
C ILE A 531 -11.87 0.58 -2.11
N LEU A 532 -12.15 1.05 -3.32
CA LEU A 532 -11.15 1.55 -4.26
C LEU A 532 -10.47 2.84 -3.79
N GLU A 533 -11.17 3.73 -3.09
CA GLU A 533 -10.61 4.99 -2.54
C GLU A 533 -9.50 4.77 -1.49
N THR A 534 -9.43 3.60 -0.87
CA THR A 534 -8.43 3.30 0.16
C THR A 534 -7.08 2.86 -0.40
N MET A 535 -6.99 2.65 -1.72
CA MET A 535 -5.83 2.06 -2.39
C MET A 535 -5.08 3.08 -3.25
N PRO A 536 -3.76 2.98 -3.39
CA PRO A 536 -3.00 3.90 -4.22
C PRO A 536 -3.35 3.75 -5.70
N ALA A 537 -3.41 4.86 -6.43
CA ALA A 537 -3.51 4.83 -7.89
C ALA A 537 -2.17 4.42 -8.50
N SER A 538 -2.20 3.54 -9.51
CA SER A 538 -1.02 3.19 -10.29
C SER A 538 -0.63 4.33 -11.23
N GLN A 539 0.68 4.47 -11.45
CA GLN A 539 1.25 5.38 -12.45
C GLN A 539 1.41 4.71 -13.83
N ALA A 540 1.09 3.42 -13.95
CA ALA A 540 1.21 2.71 -15.21
C ALA A 540 0.09 3.09 -16.21
N PRO A 541 0.32 2.94 -17.52
CA PRO A 541 -0.67 3.28 -18.54
C PRO A 541 -1.94 2.42 -18.41
N ALA A 542 -3.10 3.03 -18.67
CA ALA A 542 -4.41 2.37 -18.61
C ALA A 542 -4.49 1.11 -19.49
N ASN A 543 -3.87 1.14 -20.68
CA ASN A 543 -3.89 0.00 -21.61
C ASN A 543 -3.17 -1.23 -21.06
N ALA A 544 -2.20 -1.09 -20.15
CA ALA A 544 -1.55 -2.23 -19.49
C ALA A 544 -2.55 -3.01 -18.62
N PHE A 545 -3.43 -2.29 -17.92
CA PHE A 545 -4.51 -2.84 -17.11
C PHE A 545 -5.59 -3.51 -17.98
N VAL A 546 -5.93 -2.94 -19.13
CA VAL A 546 -6.85 -3.55 -20.11
C VAL A 546 -6.31 -4.89 -20.62
N ILE A 547 -5.01 -4.96 -20.94
CA ILE A 547 -4.34 -6.21 -21.38
C ILE A 547 -4.37 -7.25 -20.26
N LEU A 548 -4.10 -6.86 -19.01
CA LEU A 548 -4.18 -7.77 -17.85
C LEU A 548 -5.59 -8.33 -17.67
N GLY A 549 -6.63 -7.49 -17.78
CA GLY A 549 -8.02 -7.92 -17.73
C GLY A 549 -8.36 -8.95 -18.81
N ALA A 550 -7.91 -8.75 -20.04
CA ALA A 550 -8.07 -9.72 -21.12
C ALA A 550 -7.31 -11.04 -20.84
N CYS A 551 -6.09 -10.96 -20.29
CA CYS A 551 -5.29 -12.14 -19.94
C CYS A 551 -5.88 -12.96 -18.78
N ILE A 552 -6.50 -12.33 -17.78
CA ILE A 552 -7.24 -13.04 -16.72
C ILE A 552 -8.37 -13.89 -17.32
N ASN A 553 -9.07 -13.33 -18.30
CA ASN A 553 -10.16 -14.01 -18.98
C ASN A 553 -9.70 -14.96 -20.09
N SER A 554 -8.40 -15.13 -20.31
CA SER A 554 -7.86 -16.07 -21.30
C SER A 554 -8.24 -17.53 -21.01
N ARG A 555 -8.39 -18.35 -22.05
CA ARG A 555 -8.54 -19.82 -21.93
C ARG A 555 -7.29 -20.50 -21.37
N ARG A 556 -6.13 -19.82 -21.38
CA ARG A 556 -4.84 -20.37 -20.92
C ARG A 556 -4.68 -20.20 -19.40
N SER A 557 -4.52 -21.31 -18.67
CA SER A 557 -4.44 -21.30 -17.20
C SER A 557 -3.17 -20.63 -16.67
N GLN A 558 -2.02 -20.83 -17.32
CA GLN A 558 -0.74 -20.24 -16.88
C GLN A 558 -0.74 -18.72 -17.05
N ALA A 559 -1.18 -18.22 -18.21
CA ALA A 559 -1.30 -16.78 -18.46
C ALA A 559 -2.26 -16.11 -17.45
N ARG A 560 -3.37 -16.77 -17.12
CA ARG A 560 -4.30 -16.30 -16.09
C ARG A 560 -3.66 -16.23 -14.70
N GLN A 561 -2.94 -17.27 -14.30
CA GLN A 561 -2.23 -17.29 -13.01
C GLN A 561 -1.20 -16.17 -12.92
N GLU A 562 -0.49 -15.91 -14.01
CA GLU A 562 0.55 -14.89 -14.07
C GLU A 562 -0.03 -13.47 -14.10
N ALA A 563 -1.10 -13.23 -14.88
CA ALA A 563 -1.81 -11.96 -14.87
C ALA A 563 -2.38 -11.62 -13.47
N LEU A 564 -2.96 -12.60 -12.78
CA LEU A 564 -3.41 -12.44 -11.40
C LEU A 564 -2.25 -12.14 -10.45
N ARG A 565 -1.11 -12.84 -10.60
CA ARG A 565 0.09 -12.57 -9.80
C ARG A 565 0.56 -11.12 -9.96
N ILE A 566 0.62 -10.63 -11.20
CA ILE A 566 1.05 -9.26 -11.51
C ILE A 566 0.10 -8.23 -10.87
N LEU A 567 -1.21 -8.39 -11.02
CA LEU A 567 -2.21 -7.48 -10.42
C LEU A 567 -2.18 -7.47 -8.89
N LEU A 568 -2.05 -8.65 -8.28
CA LEU A 568 -1.96 -8.77 -6.82
C LEU A 568 -0.67 -8.16 -6.25
N ASN A 569 0.41 -8.14 -7.04
CA ASN A 569 1.69 -7.54 -6.66
C ASN A 569 1.70 -6.01 -6.85
N ASP A 570 1.06 -5.50 -7.91
CA ASP A 570 0.94 -4.06 -8.16
C ASP A 570 0.16 -3.36 -7.03
N GLY A 571 -0.92 -3.98 -6.54
CA GLY A 571 -1.57 -3.46 -5.33
C GLY A 571 -2.30 -2.13 -5.51
N SER A 572 -2.69 -1.76 -6.74
CA SER A 572 -3.33 -0.48 -7.02
C SER A 572 -4.85 -0.53 -7.10
N GLN A 573 -5.46 0.66 -7.13
CA GLN A 573 -6.87 0.86 -7.42
C GLN A 573 -7.29 0.25 -8.77
N GLN A 574 -6.50 0.46 -9.84
CA GLN A 574 -6.78 -0.07 -11.17
C GLN A 574 -6.74 -1.61 -11.18
N SER A 575 -5.81 -2.19 -10.40
CA SER A 575 -5.71 -3.64 -10.25
C SER A 575 -6.98 -4.23 -9.64
N LEU A 576 -7.53 -3.59 -8.60
CA LEU A 576 -8.80 -3.99 -8.00
C LEU A 576 -10.01 -3.74 -8.91
N GLN A 577 -10.02 -2.68 -9.71
CA GLN A 577 -11.08 -2.43 -10.70
C GLN A 577 -11.22 -3.57 -11.70
N ILE A 578 -10.09 -4.11 -12.20
CA ILE A 578 -10.12 -5.27 -13.10
C ILE A 578 -10.68 -6.50 -12.38
N LEU A 579 -10.23 -6.75 -11.15
CA LEU A 579 -10.69 -7.91 -10.37
C LEU A 579 -12.17 -7.80 -10.00
N ALA A 580 -12.72 -6.57 -9.94
CA ALA A 580 -14.10 -6.30 -9.54
C ALA A 580 -15.11 -6.54 -10.66
N VAL A 581 -14.66 -6.78 -11.89
CA VAL A 581 -15.54 -6.99 -13.04
C VAL A 581 -16.42 -8.22 -12.80
N PRO A 582 -17.76 -8.08 -12.78
CA PRO A 582 -18.68 -9.20 -12.50
C PRO A 582 -18.55 -10.36 -13.49
N GLU A 583 -18.07 -10.07 -14.70
CA GLU A 583 -17.89 -11.02 -15.80
C GLU A 583 -16.61 -11.87 -15.69
N LEU A 584 -15.85 -11.75 -14.58
CA LEU A 584 -14.70 -12.63 -14.35
C LEU A 584 -15.13 -14.10 -14.47
N ARG A 585 -14.47 -14.84 -15.38
CA ARG A 585 -14.71 -16.28 -15.55
C ARG A 585 -14.60 -17.00 -14.19
N LYS A 586 -15.48 -17.98 -13.91
CA LYS A 586 -15.45 -18.76 -12.65
C LYS A 586 -14.08 -19.35 -12.34
N ASP A 587 -13.35 -19.79 -13.35
CA ASP A 587 -12.01 -20.33 -13.18
C ASP A 587 -10.97 -19.26 -12.76
N ALA A 588 -11.17 -17.99 -13.13
CA ALA A 588 -10.36 -16.87 -12.66
C ALA A 588 -10.62 -16.57 -11.18
N GLN A 589 -11.88 -16.58 -10.75
CA GLN A 589 -12.24 -16.47 -9.34
C GLN A 589 -11.62 -17.60 -8.50
N LYS A 590 -11.68 -18.85 -9.00
CA LYS A 590 -11.04 -20.00 -8.35
C LYS A 590 -9.52 -19.85 -8.26
N THR A 591 -8.89 -19.31 -9.29
CA THR A 591 -7.43 -19.06 -9.31
C THR A 591 -7.04 -17.94 -8.35
N LEU A 592 -7.82 -16.86 -8.31
CA LEU A 592 -7.67 -15.75 -7.37
C LEU A 592 -7.76 -16.24 -5.92
N ALA A 593 -8.74 -17.08 -5.61
CA ALA A 593 -8.90 -17.69 -4.31
C ALA A 593 -7.70 -18.58 -3.90
N ALA A 594 -7.15 -19.34 -4.84
CA ALA A 594 -5.95 -20.14 -4.59
C ALA A 594 -4.69 -19.29 -4.34
N GLN A 595 -4.61 -18.09 -4.94
CA GLN A 595 -3.51 -17.14 -4.72
C GLN A 595 -3.72 -16.23 -3.51
N PHE A 596 -4.93 -16.16 -2.95
CA PHE A 596 -5.27 -15.27 -1.83
C PHE A 596 -4.33 -15.42 -0.61
N ALA A 597 -3.91 -16.66 -0.31
CA ALA A 597 -2.97 -16.94 0.77
C ALA A 597 -1.57 -16.32 0.56
N LYS A 598 -1.18 -16.08 -0.70
CA LYS A 598 0.13 -15.52 -1.07
C LYS A 598 0.19 -13.99 -0.97
N ILE A 599 -0.95 -13.32 -0.82
CA ILE A 599 -1.02 -11.87 -0.69
C ILE A 599 -0.41 -11.46 0.66
N LYS A 600 0.71 -10.74 0.62
CA LYS A 600 1.44 -10.27 1.82
C LYS A 600 0.92 -8.92 2.33
N ASN A 601 0.43 -8.05 1.44
CA ASN A 601 -0.09 -6.75 1.82
C ASN A 601 -1.48 -6.89 2.49
N PRO A 602 -1.64 -6.49 3.77
CA PRO A 602 -2.90 -6.66 4.50
C PRO A 602 -4.06 -5.84 3.91
N ASP A 603 -3.79 -4.63 3.40
CA ASP A 603 -4.82 -3.75 2.84
C ASP A 603 -5.36 -4.32 1.53
N MET A 604 -4.44 -4.76 0.65
CA MET A 604 -4.80 -5.46 -0.59
C MET A 604 -5.56 -6.76 -0.29
N LYS A 605 -5.12 -7.53 0.70
CA LYS A 605 -5.77 -8.77 1.10
C LYS A 605 -7.19 -8.52 1.63
N ALA A 606 -7.39 -7.46 2.42
CA ALA A 606 -8.71 -7.05 2.89
C ALA A 606 -9.61 -6.56 1.75
N ALA A 607 -9.07 -5.81 0.79
CA ALA A 607 -9.82 -5.33 -0.37
C ALA A 607 -10.27 -6.49 -1.29
N VAL A 608 -9.37 -7.41 -1.60
CA VAL A 608 -9.69 -8.62 -2.39
C VAL A 608 -10.70 -9.50 -1.66
N LEU A 609 -10.59 -9.63 -0.32
CA LEU A 609 -11.58 -10.37 0.46
C LEU A 609 -12.98 -9.75 0.31
N ARG A 610 -13.10 -8.43 0.45
CA ARG A 610 -14.38 -7.73 0.29
C ARG A 610 -14.97 -7.91 -1.09
N LEU A 611 -14.14 -7.86 -2.12
CA LEU A 611 -14.52 -8.08 -3.51
C LEU A 611 -15.08 -9.49 -3.74
N LEU A 612 -14.43 -10.51 -3.17
CA LEU A 612 -14.91 -11.90 -3.21
C LEU A 612 -16.21 -12.12 -2.41
N LEU A 613 -16.53 -11.22 -1.46
CA LEU A 613 -17.73 -11.29 -0.63
C LEU A 613 -18.94 -10.55 -1.23
N VAL A 614 -18.76 -9.74 -2.28
CA VAL A 614 -19.88 -9.11 -3.01
C VAL A 614 -20.77 -10.18 -3.65
N ASN A 615 -20.16 -11.21 -4.24
CA ASN A 615 -20.85 -12.38 -4.81
C ASN A 615 -20.31 -13.68 -4.19
N PRO A 616 -20.71 -14.00 -2.95
CA PRO A 616 -20.07 -15.04 -2.17
C PRO A 616 -20.43 -16.45 -2.69
N GLU A 617 -19.40 -17.23 -2.99
CA GLU A 617 -19.50 -18.69 -3.18
C GLU A 617 -18.90 -19.40 -1.96
N SER A 618 -19.73 -20.19 -1.27
CA SER A 618 -19.42 -20.81 0.03
C SER A 618 -18.05 -21.50 0.13
N ALA A 619 -17.67 -22.30 -0.89
CA ALA A 619 -16.39 -23.02 -0.92
C ALA A 619 -15.19 -22.07 -1.06
N THR A 620 -15.33 -21.07 -1.93
CA THR A 620 -14.33 -20.06 -2.23
C THR A 620 -14.10 -19.14 -1.01
N VAL A 621 -15.19 -18.67 -0.40
CA VAL A 621 -15.19 -17.83 0.80
C VAL A 621 -14.53 -18.54 1.98
N THR A 622 -14.89 -19.80 2.24
CA THR A 622 -14.30 -20.58 3.35
C THR A 622 -12.78 -20.73 3.19
N THR A 623 -12.31 -20.97 1.96
CA THR A 623 -10.88 -21.11 1.67
C THR A 623 -10.13 -19.79 1.87
N CYS A 624 -10.69 -18.67 1.42
CA CYS A 624 -10.09 -17.35 1.58
C CYS A 624 -10.05 -16.92 3.05
N LEU A 625 -11.13 -17.16 3.80
CA LEU A 625 -11.19 -16.83 5.23
C LEU A 625 -10.19 -17.65 6.06
N ALA A 626 -10.01 -18.94 5.74
CA ALA A 626 -8.98 -19.76 6.38
C ALA A 626 -7.56 -19.20 6.12
N ALA A 627 -7.33 -18.58 4.97
CA ALA A 627 -6.07 -17.95 4.60
C ALA A 627 -5.89 -16.52 5.17
N CYS A 628 -6.90 -15.94 5.83
CA CYS A 628 -6.80 -14.60 6.41
C CYS A 628 -5.85 -14.55 7.63
N GLY A 629 -5.68 -15.65 8.37
CA GLY A 629 -4.77 -15.71 9.51
C GLY A 629 -5.04 -14.58 10.52
N ASP A 630 -4.02 -13.77 10.80
CA ASP A 630 -4.07 -12.64 11.75
C ASP A 630 -4.47 -11.30 11.11
N LEU A 631 -5.10 -11.32 9.93
CA LEU A 631 -5.62 -10.11 9.29
C LEU A 631 -6.63 -9.41 10.21
N ALA A 632 -6.38 -8.14 10.51
CA ALA A 632 -7.30 -7.25 11.19
C ALA A 632 -7.82 -6.21 10.18
N VAL A 633 -9.13 -6.03 10.11
CA VAL A 633 -9.77 -5.14 9.13
C VAL A 633 -10.46 -3.99 9.86
N LYS A 634 -10.48 -2.80 9.26
CA LYS A 634 -11.30 -1.68 9.75
C LYS A 634 -12.62 -1.64 8.99
N VAL A 635 -13.74 -1.66 9.71
CA VAL A 635 -15.09 -1.54 9.15
C VAL A 635 -15.66 -0.19 9.55
N SER A 636 -15.87 0.68 8.55
CA SER A 636 -16.27 2.07 8.80
C SER A 636 -17.73 2.38 8.43
N THR A 637 -18.44 1.44 7.80
CA THR A 637 -19.81 1.63 7.30
C THR A 637 -20.65 0.38 7.48
N ASP A 638 -21.95 0.57 7.71
CA ASP A 638 -22.92 -0.54 7.88
C ASP A 638 -23.09 -1.41 6.62
N ASP A 639 -22.81 -0.86 5.44
CA ASP A 639 -22.96 -1.54 4.15
C ASP A 639 -21.64 -2.22 3.68
N ASP A 640 -20.70 -2.51 4.60
CA ASP A 640 -19.45 -3.21 4.26
C ASP A 640 -19.75 -4.68 3.84
N PRO A 641 -19.16 -5.19 2.75
CA PRO A 641 -19.38 -6.56 2.27
C PRO A 641 -19.16 -7.64 3.32
N LEU A 642 -18.29 -7.42 4.30
CA LEU A 642 -18.06 -8.35 5.42
C LEU A 642 -19.34 -8.54 6.27
N LEU A 643 -20.13 -7.47 6.45
CA LEU A 643 -21.38 -7.50 7.20
C LEU A 643 -22.52 -8.05 6.36
N THR A 644 -22.60 -7.66 5.08
CA THR A 644 -23.61 -8.18 4.15
C THR A 644 -23.47 -9.70 3.97
N ALA A 645 -22.24 -10.21 3.90
CA ALA A 645 -21.97 -11.65 3.80
C ALA A 645 -22.42 -12.44 5.05
N LEU A 646 -22.47 -11.82 6.23
CA LEU A 646 -23.02 -12.48 7.43
C LEU A 646 -24.54 -12.69 7.35
N GLN A 647 -25.27 -11.80 6.68
CA GLN A 647 -26.73 -11.90 6.45
C GLN A 647 -27.09 -12.82 5.29
N ALA A 648 -26.11 -13.22 4.48
CA ALA A 648 -26.39 -14.06 3.32
C ALA A 648 -26.96 -15.42 3.76
N ASP A 649 -27.89 -15.94 2.95
CA ASP A 649 -28.49 -17.25 3.16
C ASP A 649 -27.42 -18.35 3.28
N ASN A 650 -27.73 -19.40 4.05
CA ASN A 650 -26.79 -20.51 4.30
C ASN A 650 -26.36 -21.27 3.03
N GLU A 651 -27.12 -21.15 1.93
CA GLU A 651 -26.74 -21.67 0.61
C GLU A 651 -25.54 -20.92 0.00
N LYS A 652 -25.46 -19.60 0.22
CA LYS A 652 -24.37 -18.74 -0.29
C LYS A 652 -23.19 -18.71 0.67
N VAL A 653 -23.44 -18.60 1.97
CA VAL A 653 -22.41 -18.58 3.02
C VAL A 653 -22.77 -19.60 4.09
N ASN A 654 -22.07 -20.75 4.10
CA ASN A 654 -22.36 -21.82 5.05
C ASN A 654 -21.96 -21.44 6.49
N ALA A 655 -22.36 -22.28 7.45
CA ALA A 655 -22.06 -22.10 8.87
C ALA A 655 -20.56 -21.92 9.18
N LYS A 656 -19.69 -22.65 8.48
CA LYS A 656 -18.23 -22.60 8.68
C LYS A 656 -17.65 -21.28 8.18
N ALA A 657 -18.17 -20.74 7.08
CA ALA A 657 -17.81 -19.43 6.58
C ALA A 657 -18.33 -18.32 7.50
N LYS A 658 -19.56 -18.42 8.02
CA LYS A 658 -20.10 -17.49 9.02
C LYS A 658 -19.27 -17.48 10.31
N GLU A 659 -18.87 -18.66 10.80
CA GLU A 659 -17.96 -18.79 11.95
C GLU A 659 -16.62 -18.09 11.68
N ALA A 660 -16.00 -18.34 10.53
CA ALA A 660 -14.72 -17.72 10.17
C ALA A 660 -14.82 -16.20 9.97
N LEU A 661 -15.93 -15.69 9.41
CA LEU A 661 -16.20 -14.26 9.31
C LEU A 661 -16.32 -13.61 10.69
N LEU A 662 -17.07 -14.22 11.62
CA LEU A 662 -17.20 -13.72 12.99
C LEU A 662 -15.85 -13.70 13.72
N LEU A 663 -15.01 -14.73 13.52
CA LEU A 663 -13.66 -14.75 14.08
C LEU A 663 -12.75 -13.67 13.48
N LEU A 664 -12.86 -13.39 12.19
CA LEU A 664 -12.15 -12.26 11.57
C LEU A 664 -12.64 -10.93 12.15
N LEU A 665 -13.95 -10.73 12.24
CA LEU A 665 -14.55 -9.52 12.82
C LEU A 665 -14.21 -9.35 14.31
N SER A 666 -13.95 -10.43 15.05
CA SER A 666 -13.50 -10.34 16.46
C SER A 666 -12.14 -9.64 16.60
N ARG A 667 -11.31 -9.64 15.54
CA ARG A 667 -9.98 -9.02 15.52
C ARG A 667 -9.98 -7.66 14.84
N SER A 668 -11.09 -7.31 14.21
CA SER A 668 -11.30 -6.10 13.43
C SER A 668 -11.72 -4.92 14.30
N ASP A 669 -11.56 -3.70 13.76
CA ASP A 669 -12.08 -2.48 14.36
C ASP A 669 -13.48 -2.20 13.83
N LEU A 670 -14.49 -2.36 14.70
CA LEU A 670 -15.91 -2.09 14.41
C LEU A 670 -16.43 -0.83 15.14
N SER A 671 -15.53 -0.02 15.72
CA SER A 671 -15.90 1.13 16.56
C SER A 671 -16.83 2.15 15.87
N ALA A 672 -16.71 2.29 14.54
CA ALA A 672 -17.52 3.22 13.76
C ALA A 672 -19.00 2.79 13.61
N ILE A 673 -19.30 1.50 13.77
CA ILE A 673 -20.63 0.92 13.52
C ILE A 673 -21.23 0.25 14.76
N ALA A 674 -20.47 0.12 15.85
CA ALA A 674 -20.87 -0.64 17.04
C ALA A 674 -22.22 -0.19 17.63
N ASP A 675 -22.51 1.11 17.54
CA ASP A 675 -23.75 1.73 18.03
C ASP A 675 -24.82 1.92 16.94
N SER A 676 -24.58 1.43 15.71
CA SER A 676 -25.57 1.51 14.64
C SER A 676 -26.76 0.59 14.91
N GLN A 677 -27.96 1.10 14.64
CA GLN A 677 -29.19 0.30 14.69
C GLN A 677 -29.15 -0.85 13.67
N LYS A 678 -28.61 -0.61 12.46
CA LYS A 678 -28.47 -1.65 11.43
C LYS A 678 -27.55 -2.78 11.91
N PHE A 679 -26.43 -2.43 12.54
CA PHE A 679 -25.50 -3.42 13.09
C PHE A 679 -26.14 -4.22 14.24
N THR A 680 -26.93 -3.57 15.08
CA THR A 680 -27.67 -4.25 16.16
C THR A 680 -28.73 -5.22 15.61
N GLU A 681 -29.46 -4.84 14.56
CA GLU A 681 -30.43 -5.71 13.87
C GLU A 681 -29.75 -6.88 13.16
N LEU A 682 -28.60 -6.64 12.53
CA LEU A 682 -27.73 -7.66 11.93
C LEU A 682 -27.37 -8.74 12.96
N LEU A 683 -26.87 -8.37 14.14
CA LEU A 683 -26.47 -9.34 15.16
C LEU A 683 -27.66 -10.17 15.65
N LYS A 684 -28.85 -9.58 15.76
CA LYS A 684 -30.09 -10.29 16.12
C LYS A 684 -30.52 -11.29 15.05
N SER A 685 -30.46 -10.93 13.77
CA SER A 685 -30.76 -11.85 12.65
C SER A 685 -29.77 -13.01 12.62
N VAL A 686 -28.46 -12.73 12.72
CA VAL A 686 -27.42 -13.77 12.74
C VAL A 686 -27.61 -14.71 13.93
N GLU A 687 -27.96 -14.20 15.12
CA GLU A 687 -28.25 -15.03 16.29
C GLU A 687 -29.47 -15.94 16.05
N PHE A 688 -30.57 -15.39 15.52
CA PHE A 688 -31.83 -16.09 15.31
C PHE A 688 -31.72 -17.18 14.22
N GLU A 689 -31.13 -16.85 13.07
CA GLU A 689 -30.98 -17.79 11.94
C GLU A 689 -30.05 -18.96 12.25
N ASN A 690 -29.10 -18.76 13.18
CA ASN A 690 -28.08 -19.74 13.53
C ASN A 690 -28.28 -20.36 14.93
N GLU A 691 -29.51 -20.32 15.47
CA GLU A 691 -29.83 -20.80 16.82
C GLU A 691 -29.42 -22.28 17.04
N LYS A 692 -29.50 -23.10 15.99
CA LYS A 692 -29.15 -24.54 16.02
C LYS A 692 -27.65 -24.81 15.81
N MET A 693 -26.82 -23.79 15.60
CA MET A 693 -25.40 -23.92 15.23
C MET A 693 -24.47 -23.45 16.35
N PRO A 694 -23.98 -24.34 17.22
CA PRO A 694 -23.22 -23.95 18.41
C PRO A 694 -21.89 -23.25 18.10
N ALA A 695 -21.23 -23.61 17.00
CA ALA A 695 -19.96 -23.00 16.59
C ALA A 695 -20.12 -21.51 16.20
N VAL A 696 -21.17 -21.19 15.43
CA VAL A 696 -21.50 -19.80 15.05
C VAL A 696 -21.88 -18.97 16.29
N ARG A 697 -22.65 -19.53 17.22
CA ARG A 697 -23.01 -18.84 18.48
C ARG A 697 -21.77 -18.56 19.34
N SER A 698 -20.87 -19.53 19.45
CA SER A 698 -19.60 -19.34 20.17
C SER A 698 -18.74 -18.25 19.53
N ALA A 699 -18.61 -18.24 18.20
CA ALA A 699 -17.87 -17.21 17.47
C ALA A 699 -18.53 -15.82 17.59
N LEU A 700 -19.86 -15.75 17.60
CA LEU A 700 -20.62 -14.52 17.79
C LEU A 700 -20.37 -13.90 19.18
N LEU A 701 -20.35 -14.73 20.23
CA LEU A 701 -19.99 -14.29 21.58
C LEU A 701 -18.54 -13.86 21.68
N ALA A 702 -17.62 -14.60 21.05
CA ALA A 702 -16.21 -14.25 21.03
C ALA A 702 -15.97 -12.91 20.32
N MET A 703 -16.69 -12.66 19.22
CA MET A 703 -16.70 -11.39 18.51
C MET A 703 -17.24 -10.26 19.40
N ALA A 704 -18.44 -10.42 19.97
CA ALA A 704 -19.03 -9.41 20.85
C ALA A 704 -18.13 -9.10 22.07
N ALA A 705 -17.51 -10.13 22.66
CA ALA A 705 -16.54 -9.98 23.75
C ALA A 705 -15.29 -9.20 23.29
N ALA A 706 -14.74 -9.51 22.12
CA ALA A 706 -13.56 -8.83 21.62
C ALA A 706 -13.82 -7.35 21.27
N GLN A 707 -15.05 -7.02 20.84
CA GLN A 707 -15.47 -5.66 20.54
C GLN A 707 -15.79 -4.84 21.80
N LEU A 708 -16.19 -5.47 22.91
CA LEU A 708 -16.47 -4.81 24.19
C LEU A 708 -15.19 -4.43 24.97
N ARG A 709 -14.19 -3.84 24.30
CA ARG A 709 -12.98 -3.26 24.93
C ARG A 709 -13.21 -1.81 25.37
N LEU A 710 -14.35 -1.54 25.98
CA LEU A 710 -14.72 -0.20 26.40
C LEU A 710 -14.16 0.12 27.80
N PRO A 711 -13.81 1.39 28.07
CA PRO A 711 -13.47 1.83 29.43
C PRO A 711 -14.66 1.61 30.37
N TYR A 712 -14.37 1.47 31.67
CA TYR A 712 -15.40 1.32 32.69
C TYR A 712 -16.37 2.51 32.67
N GLN A 713 -17.66 2.21 32.73
CA GLN A 713 -18.75 3.17 32.91
C GLN A 713 -19.52 2.83 34.18
N ALA A 714 -19.62 3.78 35.12
CA ALA A 714 -20.44 3.57 36.30
C ALA A 714 -21.95 3.49 35.91
N PRO A 715 -22.69 2.45 36.36
CA PRO A 715 -24.06 2.19 35.93
C PRO A 715 -25.10 3.02 36.72
N PHE A 716 -24.98 4.34 36.63
CA PHE A 716 -25.92 5.31 37.21
C PHE A 716 -26.65 6.05 36.07
N ALA A 717 -27.97 6.17 36.17
CA ALA A 717 -28.80 6.82 35.16
C ALA A 717 -28.67 8.36 35.17
N ARG A 718 -28.83 9.00 34.00
CA ARG A 718 -28.82 10.45 33.78
C ARG A 718 -30.15 10.94 33.15
N ALA A 719 -30.75 11.96 33.73
CA ALA A 719 -32.04 12.52 33.30
C ALA A 719 -31.96 13.38 32.02
N THR A 720 -30.82 14.01 31.70
CA THR A 720 -30.72 15.07 30.68
C THR A 720 -30.26 14.64 29.27
N LYS A 721 -29.98 13.35 29.01
CA LYS A 721 -29.69 12.88 27.64
C LYS A 721 -30.98 12.62 26.85
N SER A 722 -31.81 13.64 26.66
CA SER A 722 -33.01 13.62 25.80
C SER A 722 -32.70 14.15 24.40
N GLY A 723 -31.77 13.49 23.69
CA GLY A 723 -31.63 13.56 22.24
C GLY A 723 -32.17 12.27 21.61
N PRO A 724 -32.36 12.18 20.28
CA PRO A 724 -32.97 11.03 19.59
C PRO A 724 -32.22 9.70 19.74
N SER A 725 -31.09 9.68 20.46
CA SER A 725 -30.38 8.51 20.93
C SER A 725 -29.89 8.76 22.35
N SER A 726 -30.75 8.53 23.34
CA SER A 726 -30.30 8.41 24.72
C SER A 726 -29.52 7.09 24.84
N PRO A 727 -28.19 7.10 25.13
CA PRO A 727 -27.42 5.86 25.29
C PRO A 727 -27.90 5.02 26.49
N GLU A 728 -28.84 5.53 27.29
CA GLU A 728 -29.48 4.81 28.39
C GLU A 728 -30.71 3.98 27.97
N GLN A 729 -31.14 3.98 26.69
CA GLN A 729 -32.33 3.22 26.26
C GLN A 729 -32.09 2.10 25.24
N GLN A 730 -30.89 1.95 24.68
CA GLN A 730 -30.58 0.78 23.85
C GLN A 730 -29.19 0.25 24.22
N ALA A 731 -29.17 -0.88 24.92
CA ALA A 731 -27.94 -1.66 25.05
C ALA A 731 -27.40 -1.95 23.64
N GLY A 732 -26.11 -1.73 23.43
CA GLY A 732 -25.47 -1.96 22.14
C GLY A 732 -25.70 -3.40 21.67
N GLY A 733 -25.65 -3.64 20.36
CA GLY A 733 -25.86 -4.98 19.80
C GLY A 733 -24.95 -6.04 20.44
N CYS A 734 -23.68 -5.69 20.70
CA CYS A 734 -22.72 -6.57 21.38
C CYS A 734 -23.08 -6.82 22.85
N GLU A 735 -23.55 -5.81 23.59
CA GLU A 735 -23.99 -5.96 24.99
C GLU A 735 -25.18 -6.91 25.09
N THR A 736 -26.13 -6.78 24.17
CA THR A 736 -27.32 -7.65 24.09
C THR A 736 -26.93 -9.11 23.82
N VAL A 737 -26.02 -9.35 22.87
CA VAL A 737 -25.50 -10.68 22.55
C VAL A 737 -24.81 -11.31 23.76
N LEU A 738 -23.95 -10.56 24.46
CA LEU A 738 -23.26 -11.05 25.66
C LEU A 738 -24.23 -11.33 26.80
N ALA A 739 -25.23 -10.47 27.00
CA ALA A 739 -26.23 -10.63 28.06
C ALA A 739 -27.09 -11.89 27.87
N LYS A 740 -27.59 -12.12 26.65
CA LYS A 740 -28.29 -13.37 26.31
C LYS A 740 -27.37 -14.57 26.47
N GLY A 741 -26.12 -14.45 26.01
CA GLY A 741 -25.14 -15.53 26.10
C GLY A 741 -24.76 -15.91 27.53
N ALA A 742 -24.83 -14.97 28.46
CA ALA A 742 -24.61 -15.23 29.88
C ALA A 742 -25.72 -16.12 30.48
N VAL A 743 -26.98 -15.94 30.09
CA VAL A 743 -28.11 -16.64 30.71
C VAL A 743 -28.62 -17.85 29.91
N ASP A 744 -28.16 -18.05 28.68
CA ASP A 744 -28.63 -19.14 27.82
C ASP A 744 -28.05 -20.50 28.26
N PRO A 745 -28.88 -21.51 28.58
CA PRO A 745 -28.45 -22.85 28.95
C PRO A 745 -27.62 -23.56 27.87
N LYS A 746 -27.82 -23.22 26.59
CA LYS A 746 -27.16 -23.86 25.44
C LYS A 746 -25.68 -23.47 25.31
N ILE A 747 -25.24 -22.40 25.99
CA ILE A 747 -23.85 -21.94 25.96
C ILE A 747 -23.08 -22.59 27.13
N ASN A 748 -21.83 -22.95 26.89
CA ASN A 748 -21.00 -23.55 27.93
C ASN A 748 -20.85 -22.60 29.14
N GLN A 749 -20.65 -23.18 30.34
CA GLN A 749 -20.60 -22.39 31.58
C GLN A 749 -19.49 -21.34 31.55
N ALA A 750 -18.30 -21.69 31.05
CA ALA A 750 -17.15 -20.79 31.02
C ALA A 750 -17.35 -19.54 30.14
N SER A 751 -17.96 -19.67 28.95
CA SER A 751 -18.24 -18.52 28.07
C SER A 751 -19.35 -17.65 28.63
N ALA A 752 -20.37 -18.25 29.25
CA ALA A 752 -21.43 -17.52 29.92
C ALA A 752 -20.91 -16.70 31.10
N GLU A 753 -20.07 -17.32 31.95
CA GLU A 753 -19.39 -16.64 33.07
C GLU A 753 -18.50 -15.51 32.58
N LYS A 754 -17.73 -15.74 31.51
CA LYS A 754 -16.89 -14.70 30.89
C LYS A 754 -17.72 -13.53 30.35
N ALA A 755 -18.85 -13.79 29.70
CA ALA A 755 -19.75 -12.75 29.19
C ALA A 755 -20.33 -11.91 30.32
N ALA A 756 -20.83 -12.55 31.38
CA ALA A 756 -21.32 -11.85 32.57
C ALA A 756 -20.23 -11.02 33.25
N LEU A 757 -19.03 -11.60 33.43
CA LEU A 757 -17.88 -10.90 33.99
C LEU A 757 -17.51 -9.66 33.16
N MET A 758 -17.51 -9.75 31.83
CA MET A 758 -17.18 -8.61 30.97
C MET A 758 -18.19 -7.47 31.07
N LEU A 759 -19.49 -7.77 31.08
CA LEU A 759 -20.54 -6.76 31.24
C LEU A 759 -20.49 -6.11 32.63
N VAL A 760 -20.28 -6.89 33.68
CA VAL A 760 -20.16 -6.36 35.05
C VAL A 760 -18.86 -5.57 35.22
N ALA A 761 -17.73 -6.07 34.70
CA ALA A 761 -16.45 -5.38 34.77
C ALA A 761 -16.48 -4.07 33.98
N SER A 762 -17.13 -4.00 32.83
CA SER A 762 -17.28 -2.76 32.03
C SER A 762 -18.35 -1.81 32.57
N GLY A 763 -19.25 -2.30 33.44
CA GLY A 763 -20.37 -1.54 33.99
C GLY A 763 -21.54 -1.36 33.01
N ARG A 764 -21.55 -2.12 31.91
CA ARG A 764 -22.63 -2.14 30.90
C ARG A 764 -23.71 -3.15 31.29
N LEU A 765 -24.53 -2.77 32.27
CA LEU A 765 -25.40 -3.74 32.96
C LEU A 765 -26.81 -3.88 32.38
N GLU A 766 -27.30 -2.93 31.58
CA GLU A 766 -28.73 -2.84 31.25
C GLU A 766 -29.28 -4.10 30.54
N ALA A 767 -28.60 -4.57 29.49
CA ALA A 767 -28.99 -5.82 28.83
C ALA A 767 -28.90 -7.03 29.78
N LEU A 768 -27.86 -7.11 30.61
CA LEU A 768 -27.66 -8.22 31.53
C LEU A 768 -28.75 -8.27 32.60
N LYS A 769 -29.08 -7.13 33.24
CA LYS A 769 -30.16 -7.04 34.24
C LYS A 769 -31.46 -7.58 33.67
N LYS A 770 -31.85 -7.10 32.48
CA LYS A 770 -33.09 -7.52 31.81
C LYS A 770 -33.11 -9.02 31.54
N GLN A 771 -32.07 -9.55 30.88
CA GLN A 771 -31.98 -10.97 30.55
C GLN A 771 -31.90 -11.86 31.79
N PHE A 772 -31.26 -11.38 32.86
CA PHE A 772 -31.13 -12.12 34.11
C PHE A 772 -32.44 -12.19 34.88
N ILE A 773 -33.25 -11.12 34.90
CA ILE A 773 -34.59 -11.11 35.53
C ILE A 773 -35.55 -12.01 34.75
N GLU A 774 -35.48 -12.01 33.42
CA GLU A 774 -36.32 -12.83 32.53
C GLU A 774 -35.91 -14.32 32.50
N SER A 775 -34.71 -14.66 32.97
CA SER A 775 -34.18 -16.03 32.91
C SER A 775 -34.87 -16.97 33.89
N LYS A 776 -35.17 -18.19 33.40
CA LYS A 776 -35.76 -19.29 34.18
C LYS A 776 -34.73 -20.35 34.61
N ASP A 777 -33.48 -20.24 34.15
CA ASP A 777 -32.42 -21.20 34.47
C ASP A 777 -31.75 -20.84 35.81
N VAL A 778 -32.16 -21.55 36.86
CA VAL A 778 -31.74 -21.30 38.25
C VAL A 778 -30.26 -21.60 38.45
N ASP A 779 -29.80 -22.77 38.01
CA ASP A 779 -28.42 -23.22 38.18
C ASP A 779 -27.44 -22.27 37.48
N ARG A 780 -27.80 -21.82 36.27
CA ARG A 780 -27.03 -20.83 35.52
C ARG A 780 -26.92 -19.50 36.27
N CYS A 781 -28.05 -18.96 36.73
CA CYS A 781 -28.10 -17.67 37.42
C CYS A 781 -27.32 -17.71 38.74
N VAL A 782 -27.53 -18.76 39.55
CA VAL A 782 -26.80 -18.98 40.81
C VAL A 782 -25.30 -19.16 40.57
N GLY A 783 -24.91 -19.92 39.53
CA GLY A 783 -23.51 -20.08 39.14
C GLY A 783 -22.82 -18.76 38.81
N ILE A 784 -23.49 -17.90 38.04
CA ILE A 784 -22.98 -16.57 37.69
C ILE A 784 -22.83 -15.68 38.92
N ILE A 785 -23.84 -15.64 39.80
CA ILE A 785 -23.77 -14.86 41.06
C ILE A 785 -22.56 -15.29 41.89
N ARG A 786 -22.36 -16.59 42.08
CA ARG A 786 -21.23 -17.15 42.84
C ARG A 786 -19.87 -16.83 42.20
N MET A 787 -19.78 -16.88 40.87
CA MET A 787 -18.54 -16.54 40.15
C MET A 787 -18.20 -15.06 40.30
N LEU A 788 -19.18 -14.17 40.09
CA LEU A 788 -19.01 -12.73 40.26
C LEU A 788 -18.62 -12.38 41.71
N ALA A 789 -19.24 -13.04 42.69
CA ALA A 789 -18.92 -12.90 44.10
C ALA A 789 -17.47 -13.29 44.43
N LYS A 790 -16.91 -14.31 43.76
CA LYS A 790 -15.51 -14.74 43.99
C LYS A 790 -14.49 -13.78 43.37
N THR A 791 -14.90 -12.92 42.44
CA THR A 791 -14.00 -12.02 41.70
C THR A 791 -13.76 -10.73 42.48
N LYS A 792 -12.69 -10.71 43.30
CA LYS A 792 -12.38 -9.59 44.22
C LYS A 792 -12.19 -8.23 43.52
N GLU A 793 -11.75 -8.21 42.27
CA GLU A 793 -11.58 -6.98 41.49
C GLU A 793 -12.90 -6.21 41.31
N LEU A 794 -14.02 -6.94 41.22
CA LEU A 794 -15.35 -6.35 41.06
C LEU A 794 -15.89 -5.73 42.35
N TRP A 795 -15.35 -6.10 43.52
CA TRP A 795 -15.85 -5.62 44.81
C TRP A 795 -15.56 -4.13 45.04
N GLN A 796 -14.60 -3.58 44.30
CA GLN A 796 -14.25 -2.17 44.33
C GLN A 796 -15.06 -1.32 43.33
N ARG A 797 -15.89 -1.95 42.49
CA ARG A 797 -16.67 -1.28 41.45
C ARG A 797 -18.15 -1.25 41.81
N GLU A 798 -18.82 -0.16 41.48
CA GLU A 798 -20.26 0.02 41.73
C GLU A 798 -21.14 -0.94 40.91
N SER A 799 -20.60 -1.50 39.83
CA SER A 799 -21.35 -2.35 38.92
C SER A 799 -21.78 -3.68 39.52
N LEU A 800 -20.97 -4.31 40.38
CA LEU A 800 -21.34 -5.57 41.01
C LEU A 800 -22.52 -5.39 42.01
N PRO A 801 -22.48 -4.44 42.96
CA PRO A 801 -23.62 -4.20 43.84
C PRO A 801 -24.88 -3.76 43.09
N VAL A 802 -24.77 -2.93 42.05
CA VAL A 802 -25.92 -2.52 41.20
C VAL A 802 -26.54 -3.73 40.50
N PHE A 803 -25.71 -4.61 39.92
CA PHE A 803 -26.19 -5.82 39.27
C PHE A 803 -26.88 -6.77 40.26
N LEU A 804 -26.25 -7.05 41.41
CA LEU A 804 -26.82 -7.91 42.43
C LEU A 804 -28.13 -7.34 42.99
N ALA A 805 -28.22 -6.03 43.24
CA ALA A 805 -29.46 -5.41 43.68
C ALA A 805 -30.59 -5.58 42.65
N ALA A 806 -30.29 -5.43 41.36
CA ALA A 806 -31.24 -5.66 40.28
C ALA A 806 -31.65 -7.15 40.14
N ALA A 807 -30.71 -8.07 40.40
CA ALA A 807 -30.97 -9.51 40.35
C ALA A 807 -31.99 -9.99 41.41
N LEU A 808 -32.26 -9.20 42.47
CA LEU A 808 -33.35 -9.45 43.41
C LEU A 808 -34.74 -9.40 42.74
N GLY A 809 -34.86 -8.75 41.58
CA GLY A 809 -36.08 -8.73 40.78
C GLY A 809 -36.43 -10.06 40.09
N ASN A 810 -35.53 -11.05 40.08
CA ASN A 810 -35.78 -12.36 39.46
C ASN A 810 -36.95 -13.09 40.19
N GLU A 811 -37.82 -13.76 39.43
CA GLU A 811 -38.99 -14.46 39.97
C GLU A 811 -38.66 -15.71 40.77
N ASN A 812 -37.48 -16.31 40.55
CA ASN A 812 -37.04 -17.51 41.25
C ASN A 812 -36.49 -17.22 42.65
N GLU A 813 -36.99 -17.97 43.64
CA GLU A 813 -36.65 -17.78 45.05
C GLU A 813 -35.19 -18.12 45.36
N GLU A 814 -34.60 -19.16 44.75
CA GLU A 814 -33.21 -19.55 45.00
C GLU A 814 -32.22 -18.52 44.47
N VAL A 815 -32.49 -17.93 43.30
CA VAL A 815 -31.70 -16.84 42.73
C VAL A 815 -31.72 -15.62 43.67
N ARG A 816 -32.90 -15.27 44.21
CA ARG A 816 -33.02 -14.17 45.18
C ARG A 816 -32.26 -14.46 46.48
N LYS A 817 -32.33 -15.69 47.01
CA LYS A 817 -31.59 -16.12 48.21
C LYS A 817 -30.08 -15.98 48.04
N GLU A 818 -29.54 -16.51 46.94
CA GLU A 818 -28.11 -16.44 46.66
C GLU A 818 -27.66 -14.98 46.47
N THR A 819 -28.48 -14.18 45.79
CA THR A 819 -28.23 -12.74 45.58
C THR A 819 -28.18 -11.97 46.90
N LEU A 820 -29.16 -12.16 47.80
CA LEU A 820 -29.19 -11.54 49.13
C LEU A 820 -27.98 -11.94 49.97
N SER A 821 -27.65 -13.24 49.99
CA SER A 821 -26.47 -13.75 50.70
C SER A 821 -25.19 -13.11 50.18
N THR A 822 -25.05 -12.99 48.85
CA THR A 822 -23.89 -12.38 48.20
C THR A 822 -23.78 -10.89 48.52
N LEU A 823 -24.89 -10.14 48.49
CA LEU A 823 -24.92 -8.73 48.88
C LEU A 823 -24.50 -8.53 50.34
N ALA A 824 -24.95 -9.41 51.25
CA ALA A 824 -24.54 -9.37 52.65
C ALA A 824 -23.04 -9.61 52.81
N ILE A 825 -22.48 -10.61 52.12
CA ILE A 825 -21.04 -10.91 52.12
C ILE A 825 -20.24 -9.72 51.60
N LEU A 826 -20.68 -9.10 50.50
CA LEU A 826 -20.00 -7.94 49.91
C LEU A 826 -20.00 -6.74 50.87
N HIS A 827 -21.13 -6.48 51.52
CA HIS A 827 -21.26 -5.42 52.51
C HIS A 827 -20.41 -5.68 53.77
N ASP A 828 -20.38 -6.89 54.28
CA ASP A 828 -19.66 -7.19 55.53
C ASP A 828 -18.13 -7.16 55.35
N ASN A 829 -17.64 -7.50 54.16
CA ASN A 829 -16.21 -7.53 53.85
C ASN A 829 -15.66 -6.25 53.20
N CYS A 830 -16.49 -5.26 52.89
CA CYS A 830 -16.01 -4.00 52.34
C CYS A 830 -15.42 -3.07 53.41
N ASP A 831 -14.48 -2.21 53.00
CA ASP A 831 -13.88 -1.20 53.87
C ASP A 831 -14.97 -0.29 54.46
N LYS A 832 -14.92 -0.07 55.78
CA LYS A 832 -15.87 0.78 56.51
C LYS A 832 -15.98 2.17 55.90
N ASN A 833 -14.87 2.71 55.40
CA ASN A 833 -14.83 4.05 54.78
C ASN A 833 -15.52 4.09 53.40
N ASN A 834 -15.70 2.94 52.75
CA ASN A 834 -16.29 2.82 51.41
C ASN A 834 -17.69 2.17 51.42
N ARG A 835 -18.21 1.76 52.59
CA ARG A 835 -19.56 1.18 52.74
C ARG A 835 -20.66 2.04 52.13
N TRP A 836 -20.53 3.37 52.22
CA TRP A 836 -21.49 4.30 51.64
C TRP A 836 -21.57 4.17 50.10
N ARG A 837 -20.46 3.87 49.40
CA ARG A 837 -20.46 3.64 47.94
C ARG A 837 -21.23 2.39 47.57
N ILE A 838 -21.09 1.33 48.35
CA ILE A 838 -21.86 0.09 48.15
C ILE A 838 -23.33 0.33 48.42
N ASN A 839 -23.68 1.02 49.51
CA ASN A 839 -25.07 1.36 49.80
C ASN A 839 -25.67 2.20 48.67
N LEU A 840 -24.93 3.20 48.18
CA LEU A 840 -25.35 4.01 47.04
C LEU A 840 -25.56 3.15 45.79
N ALA A 841 -24.61 2.27 45.45
CA ALA A 841 -24.70 1.37 44.32
C ALA A 841 -25.90 0.41 44.43
N VAL A 842 -26.16 -0.17 45.60
CA VAL A 842 -27.34 -1.03 45.82
C VAL A 842 -28.63 -0.25 45.58
N ARG A 843 -28.75 1.00 46.06
CA ARG A 843 -29.95 1.83 45.86
C ARG A 843 -30.32 1.99 44.38
N GLN A 844 -29.33 2.10 43.50
CA GLN A 844 -29.56 2.36 42.07
C GLN A 844 -30.08 1.12 41.32
N GLY A 845 -29.80 -0.08 41.82
CA GLY A 845 -30.30 -1.33 41.24
C GLY A 845 -31.53 -1.90 41.94
N LEU A 846 -31.89 -1.39 43.12
CA LEU A 846 -32.89 -1.99 43.99
C LEU A 846 -34.32 -1.66 43.55
N ASP A 847 -35.12 -2.69 43.25
CA ASP A 847 -36.57 -2.56 43.24
C ASP A 847 -37.09 -2.60 44.68
N ILE A 848 -37.49 -1.44 45.19
CA ILE A 848 -37.96 -1.26 46.57
C ILE A 848 -39.15 -2.17 46.89
N ASN A 849 -40.08 -2.37 45.95
CA ASN A 849 -41.26 -3.18 46.19
C ASN A 849 -40.88 -4.64 46.38
N LYS A 850 -40.06 -5.18 45.45
CA LYS A 850 -39.56 -6.56 45.53
C LYS A 850 -38.69 -6.79 46.75
N ALA A 851 -37.86 -5.81 47.13
CA ALA A 851 -37.03 -5.91 48.32
C ALA A 851 -37.87 -5.93 49.61
N VAL A 852 -38.94 -5.12 49.67
CA VAL A 852 -39.87 -5.11 50.81
C VAL A 852 -40.66 -6.42 50.89
N ASP A 853 -41.10 -6.98 49.77
CA ASP A 853 -41.77 -8.28 49.75
C ASP A 853 -40.92 -9.39 50.40
N LEU A 854 -39.60 -9.38 50.14
CA LEU A 854 -38.65 -10.34 50.74
C LEU A 854 -38.53 -10.21 52.26
N THR A 855 -38.94 -9.09 52.85
CA THR A 855 -38.95 -8.92 54.31
C THR A 855 -40.08 -9.67 55.01
N PHE A 856 -41.01 -10.24 54.25
CA PHE A 856 -42.09 -11.10 54.72
C PHE A 856 -41.97 -12.54 54.21
N ASP A 857 -40.77 -12.93 53.73
CA ASP A 857 -40.50 -14.30 53.29
C ASP A 857 -40.77 -15.32 54.40
N PRO A 858 -41.36 -16.50 54.10
CA PRO A 858 -41.62 -17.54 55.10
C PRO A 858 -40.34 -18.05 55.78
N THR A 859 -39.17 -17.88 55.16
CA THR A 859 -37.87 -18.22 55.73
C THR A 859 -37.37 -17.07 56.59
N THR A 860 -37.33 -17.26 57.92
CA THR A 860 -36.91 -16.24 58.90
C THR A 860 -35.56 -15.59 58.55
N ARG A 861 -34.57 -16.39 58.12
CA ARG A 861 -33.25 -15.89 57.74
C ARG A 861 -33.27 -14.94 56.54
N ILE A 862 -34.15 -15.16 55.55
CA ILE A 862 -34.26 -14.34 54.35
C ILE A 862 -34.94 -13.02 54.70
N ALA A 863 -36.04 -13.10 55.45
CA ALA A 863 -36.74 -11.93 55.96
C ALA A 863 -35.80 -11.03 56.78
N GLU A 864 -35.01 -11.62 57.69
CA GLU A 864 -33.99 -10.89 58.47
C GLU A 864 -32.91 -10.25 57.59
N GLN A 865 -32.39 -10.98 56.58
CA GLN A 865 -31.38 -10.46 55.66
C GLN A 865 -31.91 -9.33 54.78
N ALA A 866 -33.13 -9.45 54.26
CA ALA A 866 -33.78 -8.42 53.46
C ALA A 866 -34.09 -7.17 54.31
N THR A 867 -34.61 -7.34 55.53
CA THR A 867 -34.84 -6.25 56.47
C THR A 867 -33.53 -5.55 56.83
N ALA A 868 -32.46 -6.30 57.09
CA ALA A 868 -31.15 -5.75 57.37
C ALA A 868 -30.57 -5.00 56.16
N LEU A 869 -30.70 -5.54 54.94
CA LEU A 869 -30.26 -4.89 53.71
C LEU A 869 -30.96 -3.54 53.53
N ILE A 870 -32.28 -3.48 53.65
CA ILE A 870 -33.05 -2.23 53.51
C ILE A 870 -32.61 -1.20 54.56
N LYS A 871 -32.58 -1.58 55.84
CA LYS A 871 -32.16 -0.68 56.92
C LYS A 871 -30.76 -0.10 56.70
N ARG A 872 -29.80 -0.95 56.31
CA ARG A 872 -28.41 -0.56 56.02
C ARG A 872 -28.31 0.33 54.78
N THR A 873 -29.00 -0.04 53.71
CA THR A 873 -28.96 0.66 52.42
C THR A 873 -29.58 2.05 52.55
N VAL A 874 -30.70 2.17 53.25
CA VAL A 874 -31.39 3.45 53.53
C VAL A 874 -30.64 4.30 54.56
N GLY A 875 -29.82 3.67 55.41
CA GLY A 875 -29.16 4.34 56.52
C GLY A 875 -30.21 4.81 57.53
N MET A 876 -31.07 3.91 58.00
CA MET A 876 -32.12 4.27 58.97
C MET A 876 -31.52 4.62 60.34
N THR A 877 -32.09 5.62 61.01
CA THR A 877 -31.87 5.87 62.43
C THR A 877 -32.53 4.78 63.28
N LEU A 878 -32.21 4.73 64.58
CA LEU A 878 -32.86 3.80 65.50
C LEU A 878 -34.38 3.99 65.56
N GLU A 879 -34.86 5.22 65.41
CA GLU A 879 -36.29 5.55 65.42
C GLU A 879 -36.96 5.13 64.10
N GLU A 880 -36.36 5.48 62.96
CA GLU A 880 -36.85 5.07 61.63
C GLU A 880 -36.87 3.54 61.47
N ALA A 881 -35.86 2.84 62.02
CA ALA A 881 -35.82 1.39 62.00
C ALA A 881 -36.93 0.75 62.85
N ARG A 882 -37.29 1.35 64.00
CA ARG A 882 -38.41 0.90 64.82
C ARG A 882 -39.75 1.12 64.11
N ASP A 883 -39.93 2.27 63.46
CA ASP A 883 -41.12 2.57 62.67
C ASP A 883 -41.28 1.60 61.48
N PHE A 884 -40.16 1.27 60.82
CA PHE A 884 -40.15 0.29 59.74
C PHE A 884 -40.50 -1.13 60.24
N ASP A 885 -39.97 -1.54 61.38
CA ASP A 885 -40.26 -2.84 61.98
C ASP A 885 -41.71 -2.96 62.46
N ALA A 886 -42.29 -1.86 62.99
CA ALA A 886 -43.67 -1.79 63.43
C ALA A 886 -44.69 -1.89 62.28
N SER A 887 -44.25 -1.67 61.03
CA SER A 887 -45.10 -1.79 59.84
C SER A 887 -45.27 -3.27 59.47
N THR A 888 -46.46 -3.82 59.70
CA THR A 888 -46.75 -5.27 59.61
C THR A 888 -47.15 -5.78 58.23
N THR A 889 -47.27 -4.91 57.23
CA THR A 889 -47.61 -5.28 55.83
C THR A 889 -46.62 -4.67 54.84
N ALA A 890 -46.47 -5.30 53.66
CA ALA A 890 -45.58 -4.80 52.61
C ALA A 890 -45.95 -3.38 52.13
N PRO A 891 -47.23 -3.03 51.85
CA PRO A 891 -47.60 -1.66 51.54
C PRO A 891 -47.27 -0.66 52.67
N ALA A 892 -47.49 -1.04 53.94
CA ALA A 892 -47.15 -0.17 55.06
C ALA A 892 -45.65 0.09 55.20
N ARG A 893 -44.81 -0.93 54.94
CA ARG A 893 -43.34 -0.77 54.89
C ARG A 893 -42.89 0.10 53.73
N VAL A 894 -43.51 -0.02 52.56
CA VAL A 894 -43.25 0.87 51.41
C VAL A 894 -43.64 2.31 51.76
N THR A 895 -44.84 2.55 52.29
CA THR A 895 -45.29 3.89 52.72
C THR A 895 -44.38 4.49 53.81
N CYS A 896 -43.95 3.67 54.78
CA CYS A 896 -42.99 4.09 55.80
C CYS A 896 -41.66 4.56 55.15
N LEU A 897 -41.14 3.80 54.18
CA LEU A 897 -39.94 4.16 53.43
C LEU A 897 -40.11 5.44 52.61
N THR A 898 -41.16 5.54 51.80
CA THR A 898 -41.30 6.60 50.78
C THR A 898 -41.84 7.91 51.36
N GLU A 899 -42.86 7.86 52.22
CA GLU A 899 -43.53 9.07 52.70
C GLU A 899 -42.94 9.58 54.02
N ARG A 900 -42.64 8.65 54.94
CA ARG A 900 -42.22 9.01 56.30
C ARG A 900 -40.71 9.24 56.39
N ILE A 901 -39.93 8.29 55.90
CA ILE A 901 -38.46 8.38 55.92
C ILE A 901 -37.95 9.30 54.81
N VAL A 902 -38.22 8.98 53.54
CA VAL A 902 -37.76 9.79 52.41
C VAL A 902 -38.43 11.16 52.40
N GLY A 903 -39.76 11.22 52.49
CA GLY A 903 -40.50 12.49 52.57
C GLY A 903 -40.10 13.36 53.76
N GLY A 904 -39.72 12.76 54.90
CA GLY A 904 -39.17 13.49 56.06
C GLY A 904 -37.80 14.11 55.78
N ARG A 905 -36.88 13.34 55.18
CA ARG A 905 -35.52 13.79 54.83
C ARG A 905 -35.51 14.85 53.73
N THR A 906 -36.43 14.77 52.77
CA THR A 906 -36.59 15.83 51.75
C THR A 906 -37.08 17.14 52.36
N LYS A 907 -37.93 17.09 53.38
CA LYS A 907 -38.43 18.27 54.11
C LYS A 907 -37.40 18.87 55.07
N ASN A 908 -36.46 18.07 55.57
CA ASN A 908 -35.40 18.50 56.47
C ASN A 908 -34.05 17.90 56.06
N PRO A 909 -33.33 18.54 55.11
CA PRO A 909 -32.10 18.02 54.50
C PRO A 909 -30.85 18.12 55.39
N VAL A 910 -31.01 18.40 56.70
CA VAL A 910 -29.89 18.63 57.61
C VAL A 910 -29.15 17.33 57.89
N GLY A 911 -27.82 17.31 57.69
CA GLY A 911 -26.99 16.13 57.90
C GLY A 911 -25.65 16.17 57.18
N GLN A 912 -24.89 15.08 57.30
CA GLN A 912 -23.65 14.85 56.56
C GLN A 912 -23.91 13.93 55.37
N TYR A 913 -23.29 14.23 54.24
CA TYR A 913 -23.43 13.51 52.98
C TYR A 913 -22.06 13.22 52.38
N ALA A 914 -21.86 12.00 51.89
CA ALA A 914 -20.77 11.67 50.99
C ALA A 914 -21.12 12.12 49.57
N CYS A 915 -20.14 12.63 48.84
CA CYS A 915 -20.33 13.12 47.49
C CYS A 915 -19.62 12.21 46.47
N LEU A 916 -20.39 11.72 45.50
CA LEU A 916 -19.88 11.05 44.31
C LEU A 916 -20.12 11.95 43.10
N VAL A 917 -19.09 12.17 42.29
CA VAL A 917 -19.17 12.95 41.05
C VAL A 917 -18.88 12.04 39.86
N LEU A 918 -19.85 11.89 38.96
CA LEU A 918 -19.73 11.11 37.73
C LEU A 918 -19.37 12.04 36.57
N VAL A 919 -18.19 11.87 35.99
CA VAL A 919 -17.65 12.81 35.01
C VAL A 919 -17.69 12.23 33.59
N ASP A 920 -18.11 13.05 32.63
CA ASP A 920 -17.97 12.77 31.19
C ASP A 920 -16.79 13.61 30.65
N ALA A 921 -15.85 12.95 29.98
CA ALA A 921 -14.58 13.53 29.53
C ALA A 921 -14.30 13.22 28.06
N GLU A 922 -13.73 14.18 27.34
CA GLU A 922 -13.26 14.04 25.96
C GLU A 922 -11.74 14.17 25.90
N VAL A 923 -11.08 13.30 25.13
CA VAL A 923 -9.64 13.36 24.88
C VAL A 923 -9.38 14.13 23.59
N THR A 924 -8.70 15.27 23.68
CA THR A 924 -8.32 16.09 22.52
C THR A 924 -6.95 15.64 21.98
N ALA A 925 -6.82 15.53 20.66
CA ALA A 925 -5.56 15.16 20.02
C ALA A 925 -4.52 16.28 20.24
N GLN A 926 -3.32 15.94 20.73
CA GLN A 926 -2.25 16.90 20.98
C GLN A 926 -1.82 17.61 19.68
N PRO A 927 -1.69 18.96 19.67
CA PRO A 927 -1.09 19.67 18.55
C PRO A 927 0.44 19.49 18.62
N GLY A 928 1.00 18.61 17.79
CA GLY A 928 2.46 18.45 17.66
C GLY A 928 2.97 17.10 17.16
N ALA A 929 2.14 16.05 17.10
CA ALA A 929 2.54 14.79 16.48
C ALA A 929 2.35 14.87 14.96
N ALA A 930 3.41 14.59 14.20
CA ALA A 930 3.44 14.62 12.74
C ALA A 930 2.18 14.00 12.10
N GLN A 931 1.60 14.73 11.14
CA GLN A 931 0.40 14.38 10.40
C GLN A 931 0.45 12.94 9.87
N ARG A 932 -0.27 12.03 10.54
CA ARG A 932 -0.81 10.81 9.94
C ARG A 932 -2.23 11.11 9.45
N PRO A 933 -2.62 10.71 8.23
CA PRO A 933 -3.97 10.93 7.74
C PRO A 933 -4.96 10.03 8.49
N ALA A 934 -6.21 10.50 8.58
CA ALA A 934 -7.35 10.00 9.33
C ALA A 934 -7.36 10.38 10.83
N GLN A 935 -8.03 11.50 11.13
CA GLN A 935 -8.49 11.88 12.46
C GLN A 935 -9.25 10.70 13.09
N ALA A 936 -8.66 10.04 14.08
CA ALA A 936 -9.41 9.23 15.01
C ALA A 936 -10.35 10.19 15.79
N ALA A 937 -11.64 9.87 15.82
CA ALA A 937 -12.60 10.64 16.61
C ALA A 937 -12.11 10.78 18.07
N PRO A 938 -12.36 11.92 18.74
CA PRO A 938 -12.01 12.09 20.15
C PRO A 938 -12.62 10.95 20.96
N THR A 939 -11.80 10.23 21.71
CA THR A 939 -12.27 9.12 22.54
C THR A 939 -12.97 9.73 23.75
N SER A 940 -14.28 9.54 23.86
CA SER A 940 -15.07 10.01 24.99
C SER A 940 -15.14 8.94 26.08
N ARG A 941 -15.07 9.37 27.33
CA ARG A 941 -15.25 8.55 28.53
C ARG A 941 -16.48 9.07 29.27
N THR A 942 -17.39 8.20 29.65
CA THR A 942 -18.68 8.58 30.25
C THR A 942 -18.87 7.96 31.62
N ASN A 943 -19.52 8.69 32.53
CA ASN A 943 -19.81 8.27 33.91
C ASN A 943 -18.59 7.72 34.67
N VAL A 944 -17.46 8.43 34.62
CA VAL A 944 -16.29 8.04 35.42
C VAL A 944 -16.53 8.45 36.88
N PRO A 945 -16.56 7.52 37.85
CA PRO A 945 -16.93 7.82 39.22
C PRO A 945 -15.73 8.35 40.04
N LEU A 946 -15.89 9.55 40.59
CA LEU A 946 -14.88 10.22 41.40
C LEU A 946 -15.45 10.60 42.78
N THR A 947 -14.76 10.22 43.84
CA THR A 947 -15.12 10.65 45.20
C THR A 947 -14.75 12.12 45.41
N SER A 948 -15.64 12.92 46.02
CA SER A 948 -15.43 14.34 46.31
C SER A 948 -15.46 14.65 47.82
N ALA A 949 -15.33 15.93 48.19
CA ALA A 949 -15.46 16.47 49.53
C ALA A 949 -16.78 16.06 50.21
N ARG A 950 -16.77 15.97 51.55
CA ARG A 950 -18.00 15.69 52.30
C ARG A 950 -18.87 16.94 52.32
N VAL A 951 -20.17 16.75 52.11
CA VAL A 951 -21.14 17.84 52.13
C VAL A 951 -21.89 17.83 53.45
N THR A 952 -21.85 18.94 54.18
CA THR A 952 -22.61 19.14 55.42
C THR A 952 -23.68 20.18 55.17
N ILE A 953 -24.94 19.81 55.42
CA ILE A 953 -26.08 20.72 55.38
C ILE A 953 -26.48 21.01 56.82
N LYS A 954 -26.42 22.27 57.23
CA LYS A 954 -26.77 22.71 58.59
C LYS A 954 -27.73 23.90 58.56
N ARG A 955 -28.43 24.13 59.67
CA ARG A 955 -29.21 25.36 59.84
C ARG A 955 -28.28 26.49 60.26
N GLY A 956 -28.23 27.54 59.45
CA GLY A 956 -27.56 28.80 59.72
C GLY A 956 -28.42 29.74 60.57
N SER A 957 -28.02 31.01 60.64
CA SER A 957 -28.78 32.05 61.35
C SER A 957 -30.11 32.34 60.65
N GLY A 958 -31.24 32.19 61.36
CA GLY A 958 -32.58 32.56 60.89
C GLY A 958 -33.28 31.50 60.01
N ASP A 959 -33.17 30.21 60.35
CA ASP A 959 -33.74 29.06 59.62
C ASP A 959 -33.24 28.83 58.18
N ALA A 960 -32.31 29.65 57.69
CA ALA A 960 -31.63 29.43 56.40
C ALA A 960 -30.76 28.15 56.45
N LEU A 961 -30.75 27.37 55.37
CA LEU A 961 -29.87 26.22 55.20
C LEU A 961 -28.52 26.67 54.63
N GLU A 962 -27.43 26.25 55.27
CA GLU A 962 -26.06 26.42 54.80
C GLU A 962 -25.53 25.07 54.28
N ILE A 963 -25.02 25.05 53.05
CA ILE A 963 -24.44 23.87 52.39
C ILE A 963 -22.92 24.07 52.33
N LEU A 964 -22.19 23.22 53.04
CA LEU A 964 -20.74 23.28 53.19
C LEU A 964 -20.08 22.06 52.53
N ALA A 965 -19.01 22.23 51.77
CA ALA A 965 -18.12 21.15 51.32
C ALA A 965 -16.79 21.26 52.07
N ASP A 966 -16.47 20.29 52.95
CA ASP A 966 -15.30 20.33 53.84
C ASP A 966 -15.07 21.73 54.46
N ASP A 967 -16.12 22.27 55.11
CA ASP A 967 -16.17 23.59 55.76
C ASP A 967 -16.15 24.83 54.84
N VAL A 968 -16.14 24.66 53.51
CA VAL A 968 -16.29 25.75 52.53
C VAL A 968 -17.76 25.93 52.15
N GLU A 969 -18.30 27.14 52.26
CA GLU A 969 -19.68 27.44 51.84
C GLU A 969 -19.84 27.35 50.32
N ILE A 970 -20.68 26.42 49.86
CA ILE A 970 -21.00 26.22 48.45
C ILE A 970 -22.45 26.61 48.11
N GLY A 971 -23.30 26.87 49.11
CA GLY A 971 -24.66 27.33 48.89
C GLY A 971 -25.36 27.76 50.18
N ARG A 972 -26.29 28.72 50.05
CA ARG A 972 -27.16 29.19 51.15
C ARG A 972 -28.58 29.35 50.65
N GLN A 973 -29.55 28.81 51.39
CA GLN A 973 -30.97 28.84 51.06
C GLN A 973 -31.75 29.43 52.25
N GLY A 974 -32.20 30.68 52.11
CA GLY A 974 -33.01 31.39 53.09
C GLY A 974 -33.95 32.36 52.38
N ASP A 975 -35.09 32.67 53.01
CA ASP A 975 -36.25 33.37 52.45
C ASP A 975 -35.93 34.53 51.48
N GLN A 976 -36.73 34.61 50.41
CA GLN A 976 -36.81 35.78 49.54
C GLN A 976 -37.05 37.05 50.36
N ALA A 977 -36.04 37.91 50.49
CA ALA A 977 -36.19 39.36 50.56
C ALA A 977 -34.83 40.04 50.32
N ASP A 978 -34.83 41.00 49.40
CA ASP A 978 -33.81 42.03 49.18
C ASP A 978 -32.46 41.65 48.55
N ALA A 979 -32.47 41.46 47.23
CA ALA A 979 -31.47 42.09 46.36
C ALA A 979 -32.03 42.24 44.94
N GLY A 980 -32.32 43.47 44.53
CA GLY A 980 -32.69 43.79 43.16
C GLY A 980 -31.56 43.45 42.19
N GLY A 981 -31.87 42.63 41.19
CA GLY A 981 -30.98 42.27 40.09
C GLY A 981 -31.64 41.22 39.20
N ASP A 982 -32.08 41.65 38.01
CA ASP A 982 -32.74 40.82 37.00
C ASP A 982 -31.86 39.65 36.55
N THR A 983 -32.13 38.46 37.07
CA THR A 983 -32.10 37.11 36.43
C THR A 983 -32.31 36.04 37.51
N ALA A 984 -33.45 36.10 38.21
CA ALA A 984 -33.83 35.07 39.17
C ALA A 984 -34.46 33.88 38.43
N GLY A 985 -33.67 32.84 38.20
CA GLY A 985 -34.20 31.51 37.90
C GLY A 985 -35.05 31.04 39.09
N GLN A 986 -36.33 30.73 38.84
CA GLN A 986 -37.23 30.17 39.83
C GLN A 986 -36.70 28.79 40.28
N THR A 987 -36.07 28.71 41.46
CA THR A 987 -35.79 27.42 42.12
C THR A 987 -37.09 26.68 42.37
N GLN A 988 -37.19 25.43 41.87
CA GLN A 988 -38.36 24.58 42.11
C GLN A 988 -38.55 24.30 43.62
N PRO A 989 -39.79 24.26 44.13
CA PRO A 989 -40.03 23.95 45.54
C PRO A 989 -39.51 22.54 45.88
N GLY A 990 -38.55 22.46 46.81
CA GLY A 990 -37.95 21.20 47.27
C GLY A 990 -36.58 20.84 46.66
N SER A 991 -35.91 21.73 45.93
CA SER A 991 -34.51 21.56 45.50
C SER A 991 -33.53 22.40 46.35
N LEU A 992 -32.26 21.96 46.39
CA LEU A 992 -31.15 22.69 47.04
C LEU A 992 -30.27 23.34 45.98
N SER A 993 -29.92 24.61 46.14
CA SER A 993 -29.01 25.31 45.22
C SER A 993 -27.58 25.30 45.76
N ALA A 994 -26.63 24.77 44.99
CA ALA A 994 -25.21 24.71 45.34
C ALA A 994 -24.31 25.04 44.15
N ASN A 995 -23.13 25.60 44.43
CA ASN A 995 -22.08 25.80 43.43
C ASN A 995 -21.31 24.48 43.25
N PRO A 996 -21.26 23.90 42.04
CA PRO A 996 -20.62 22.61 41.79
C PRO A 996 -19.09 22.67 41.71
N ALA A 997 -18.49 23.87 41.60
CA ALA A 997 -17.07 24.03 41.28
C ALA A 997 -16.14 23.34 42.28
N GLU A 998 -16.32 23.58 43.59
CA GLU A 998 -15.46 23.01 44.62
C GLU A 998 -15.62 21.48 44.71
N LEU A 999 -16.84 20.97 44.52
CA LEU A 999 -17.10 19.52 44.48
C LEU A 999 -16.42 18.85 43.28
N LEU A 1000 -16.49 19.44 42.09
CA LEU A 1000 -15.86 18.86 40.90
C LEU A 1000 -14.33 18.95 40.94
N ILE A 1001 -13.78 20.05 41.46
CA ILE A 1001 -12.33 20.24 41.58
C ILE A 1001 -11.74 19.25 42.59
N GLU A 1002 -12.40 19.07 43.73
CA GLU A 1002 -11.93 18.10 44.72
C GLU A 1002 -12.08 16.66 44.21
N ALA A 1003 -13.15 16.36 43.47
CA ALA A 1003 -13.31 15.09 42.79
C ALA A 1003 -12.14 14.79 41.83
N LEU A 1004 -11.67 15.79 41.07
CA LEU A 1004 -10.54 15.67 40.14
C LEU A 1004 -9.17 15.61 40.83
N ARG A 1005 -9.09 15.88 42.15
CA ARG A 1005 -7.88 15.73 42.97
C ARG A 1005 -7.81 14.42 43.75
N SER A 1006 -8.95 13.74 43.85
CA SER A 1006 -9.11 12.47 44.55
C SER A 1006 -8.16 11.37 44.04
N ASP A 1007 -7.95 10.35 44.86
CA ASP A 1007 -7.21 9.15 44.45
C ASP A 1007 -7.91 8.41 43.30
N ASP A 1008 -9.24 8.50 43.20
CA ASP A 1008 -10.00 7.97 42.06
C ASP A 1008 -9.58 8.67 40.76
N ALA A 1009 -9.47 10.01 40.76
CA ALA A 1009 -9.06 10.76 39.58
C ALA A 1009 -7.60 10.47 39.17
N ARG A 1010 -6.73 10.15 40.14
CA ARG A 1010 -5.36 9.69 39.86
C ARG A 1010 -5.36 8.31 39.21
N ARG A 1011 -6.14 7.36 39.74
CA ARG A 1011 -6.29 6.00 39.17
C ARG A 1011 -6.87 6.06 37.76
N GLU A 1012 -7.83 6.94 37.52
CA GLU A 1012 -8.48 7.13 36.22
C GLU A 1012 -7.64 8.00 35.26
N GLY A 1013 -6.47 8.48 35.69
CA GLY A 1013 -5.50 9.16 34.83
C GLY A 1013 -5.86 10.61 34.47
N PHE A 1014 -6.74 11.26 35.23
CA PHE A 1014 -7.11 12.67 35.04
C PHE A 1014 -6.10 13.64 35.67
N ALA A 1015 -5.34 13.19 36.67
CA ALA A 1015 -4.38 14.03 37.39
C ALA A 1015 -3.37 14.71 36.45
N GLY A 1016 -3.32 16.05 36.50
CA GLY A 1016 -2.43 16.87 35.68
C GLY A 1016 -2.78 16.96 34.19
N LYS A 1017 -3.90 16.36 33.76
CA LYS A 1017 -4.35 16.34 32.35
C LYS A 1017 -5.62 17.13 32.09
N VAL A 1018 -6.21 17.72 33.13
CA VAL A 1018 -7.39 18.58 33.08
C VAL A 1018 -7.01 19.98 33.56
N ASP A 1019 -7.44 21.02 32.86
CA ASP A 1019 -7.23 22.40 33.29
C ASP A 1019 -8.20 22.80 34.40
N LEU A 1020 -7.78 22.59 35.65
CA LEU A 1020 -8.56 22.92 36.82
C LEU A 1020 -8.82 24.44 36.96
N ARG A 1021 -7.99 25.31 36.39
CA ARG A 1021 -8.19 26.77 36.47
C ARG A 1021 -9.33 27.19 35.55
N THR A 1022 -9.26 26.80 34.28
CA THR A 1022 -10.32 27.08 33.30
C THR A 1022 -11.66 26.48 33.73
N LEU A 1023 -11.64 25.28 34.31
CA LEU A 1023 -12.84 24.64 34.85
C LEU A 1023 -13.42 25.40 36.04
N ARG A 1024 -12.58 25.85 36.98
CA ARG A 1024 -13.00 26.68 38.12
C ARG A 1024 -13.61 28.00 37.66
N ASP A 1025 -12.99 28.66 36.70
CA ASP A 1025 -13.45 29.96 36.20
C ASP A 1025 -14.80 29.82 35.45
N SER A 1026 -14.96 28.74 34.67
CA SER A 1026 -16.21 28.44 33.96
C SER A 1026 -17.38 28.16 34.92
N LEU A 1027 -17.11 27.47 36.04
CA LEU A 1027 -18.14 27.07 37.02
C LEU A 1027 -18.35 28.09 38.15
N ARG A 1028 -17.56 29.18 38.21
CA ARG A 1028 -17.55 30.10 39.36
C ARG A 1028 -18.91 30.78 39.61
N GLN A 1029 -19.69 31.00 38.55
CA GLN A 1029 -21.01 31.62 38.63
C GLN A 1029 -22.17 30.64 38.36
N GLU A 1030 -21.87 29.38 38.02
CA GLU A 1030 -22.91 28.38 37.81
C GLU A 1030 -23.48 27.88 39.15
N LYS A 1031 -24.80 27.78 39.21
CA LYS A 1031 -25.52 27.14 40.32
C LYS A 1031 -26.19 25.88 39.80
N CYS A 1032 -26.02 24.78 40.53
CA CYS A 1032 -26.69 23.52 40.24
C CYS A 1032 -27.84 23.30 41.22
N GLU A 1033 -28.95 22.75 40.72
CA GLU A 1033 -30.10 22.36 41.54
C GLU A 1033 -29.99 20.88 41.89
N LEU A 1034 -29.72 20.60 43.17
CA LEU A 1034 -29.78 19.26 43.74
C LEU A 1034 -31.23 18.87 44.00
N ARG A 1035 -31.68 17.81 43.35
CA ARG A 1035 -33.03 17.25 43.46
C ARG A 1035 -33.01 16.01 44.35
N PRO A 1036 -34.09 15.74 45.10
CA PRO A 1036 -34.16 14.54 45.93
C PRO A 1036 -34.20 13.27 45.07
N GLU A 1037 -33.34 12.31 45.39
CA GLU A 1037 -33.35 10.94 44.82
C GLU A 1037 -34.12 9.98 45.76
N PRO A 1038 -34.63 8.84 45.23
CA PRO A 1038 -35.22 7.79 46.05
C PRO A 1038 -34.31 7.40 47.22
N LEU A 1039 -34.91 7.03 48.36
CA LEU A 1039 -34.20 6.59 49.57
C LEU A 1039 -33.35 7.69 50.25
N GLY A 1040 -33.63 8.98 49.96
CA GLY A 1040 -33.19 10.13 50.76
C GLY A 1040 -31.82 10.71 50.37
N GLY A 1041 -31.34 10.43 49.16
CA GLY A 1041 -30.17 11.09 48.57
C GLY A 1041 -30.54 12.36 47.80
N TRP A 1042 -29.53 13.04 47.24
CA TRP A 1042 -29.73 14.19 46.35
C TRP A 1042 -28.86 14.06 45.10
N SER A 1043 -29.31 14.55 43.95
CA SER A 1043 -28.48 14.60 42.75
C SER A 1043 -28.70 15.82 41.88
N ALA A 1044 -27.66 16.23 41.16
CA ALA A 1044 -27.69 17.32 40.19
C ALA A 1044 -26.91 16.92 38.94
N GLU A 1045 -27.35 17.40 37.78
CA GLU A 1045 -26.67 17.20 36.50
C GLU A 1045 -26.17 18.53 35.94
N LEU A 1046 -25.00 18.48 35.32
CA LEU A 1046 -24.23 19.63 34.87
C LEU A 1046 -23.76 19.41 33.44
N ASN A 1047 -23.99 20.40 32.58
CA ASN A 1047 -23.36 20.49 31.26
C ASN A 1047 -22.32 21.60 31.30
N ILE A 1048 -21.08 21.28 30.96
CA ILE A 1048 -19.94 22.17 31.19
C ILE A 1048 -19.41 22.66 29.85
N ASN A 1049 -19.71 23.92 29.52
CA ASN A 1049 -19.22 24.57 28.31
C ASN A 1049 -17.94 25.36 28.61
N THR A 1050 -16.78 24.69 28.66
CA THR A 1050 -15.50 25.41 28.76
C THR A 1050 -15.17 26.10 27.42
N GLN A 1051 -15.43 27.40 27.27
CA GLN A 1051 -14.95 28.15 26.10
C GLN A 1051 -13.45 28.47 26.28
N GLY A 1052 -12.59 27.92 25.42
CA GLY A 1052 -11.15 28.20 25.41
C GLY A 1052 -10.33 27.04 24.85
N THR A 1053 -9.28 27.36 24.08
CA THR A 1053 -8.25 26.39 23.68
C THR A 1053 -7.39 26.07 24.89
N SER A 1054 -7.52 24.86 25.43
CA SER A 1054 -6.68 24.36 26.53
C SER A 1054 -5.55 23.50 25.97
N ASP A 1055 -4.32 23.71 26.45
CA ASP A 1055 -3.15 22.86 26.10
C ASP A 1055 -3.23 21.47 26.75
N ASN A 1056 -4.20 21.25 27.63
CA ASN A 1056 -4.40 19.98 28.32
C ASN A 1056 -5.17 18.97 27.46
N PRO A 1057 -4.79 17.68 27.50
CA PRO A 1057 -5.31 16.66 26.59
C PRO A 1057 -6.70 16.13 26.97
N ILE A 1058 -7.25 16.50 28.14
CA ILE A 1058 -8.57 16.03 28.60
C ILE A 1058 -9.45 17.21 28.95
N ARG A 1059 -10.65 17.23 28.37
CA ARG A 1059 -11.70 18.20 28.64
C ARG A 1059 -12.88 17.53 29.35
N ILE A 1060 -13.38 18.17 30.40
CA ILE A 1060 -14.61 17.73 31.07
C ILE A 1060 -15.81 18.43 30.42
N VAL A 1061 -16.81 17.66 29.99
CA VAL A 1061 -17.96 18.17 29.23
C VAL A 1061 -19.28 18.08 29.97
N ALA A 1062 -19.40 17.14 30.92
CA ALA A 1062 -20.58 17.04 31.78
C ALA A 1062 -20.23 16.35 33.11
N ALA A 1063 -21.07 16.56 34.13
CA ALA A 1063 -20.94 15.90 35.42
C ALA A 1063 -22.31 15.59 36.05
N LYS A 1064 -22.42 14.51 36.83
CA LYS A 1064 -23.56 14.26 37.72
C LYS A 1064 -23.04 14.18 39.16
N ILE A 1065 -23.58 15.03 40.04
CA ILE A 1065 -23.26 15.05 41.46
C ILE A 1065 -24.32 14.22 42.18
N ILE A 1066 -23.89 13.33 43.07
CA ILE A 1066 -24.77 12.49 43.90
C ILE A 1066 -24.34 12.63 45.35
N LEU A 1067 -25.27 13.02 46.22
CA LEU A 1067 -25.09 13.15 47.66
C LEU A 1067 -25.79 11.98 48.35
N GLN A 1068 -24.99 11.16 49.02
CA GLN A 1068 -25.44 10.00 49.78
C GLN A 1068 -25.39 10.31 51.28
N PRO A 1069 -26.50 10.24 52.02
CA PRO A 1069 -26.49 10.41 53.47
C PRO A 1069 -25.46 9.51 54.14
N LEU A 1070 -24.63 10.11 55.00
CA LEU A 1070 -23.75 9.42 55.93
C LEU A 1070 -24.47 9.35 57.28
N ASN A 1071 -24.61 8.15 57.82
CA ASN A 1071 -25.05 8.01 59.20
C ASN A 1071 -23.94 8.54 60.14
N PRO A 1072 -24.30 9.23 61.23
CA PRO A 1072 -23.39 9.51 62.33
C PRO A 1072 -22.91 8.22 63.02
#